data_AF-A0A6A5CE42-F1
#
_entry.id   AF-A0A6A5CE42-F1
#
_cell.length_a   1.000
_cell.length_b   1.000
_cell.length_c   1.000
_cell.angle_alpha   90.00
_cell.angle_beta   90.00
_cell.angle_gamma   90.00
#
_symmetry.space_group_name_H-M   'P 1'
#
loop_
_entity.id
_entity.type
_entity.pdbx_description
1 polymer ?
#
loop_
_entity_poly.entity_id
_entity_poly.type
_entity_poly.pdbx_seq_one_letter_code
_entity_poly.pdbx_strand_id
1 'polypeptide(L)'
;MSQRMADTINRRRSHEKSNRLEGDTGCLVSQVQCNPSKTVHIIKFDWLSSAISAELAKIVLEEQLGICVEVVTMRNVTQALDEMSRYGDQTYYAILEFWRQTRKSLYDKYVEQLKTVVDAGELGFYGKAGWFVFSFMIKEYPGIDVYREYRTDRAVRYLAANSSATLGRFLGPARTWLSYDEQIINNLKLRLEIEYANETDTEESIVSRIEKAFLAQKPSLFYLWTPHFLSSTIDFEEVYLPGNTDSCWTERNQQLGLIDCDYPADILRKLVSQSVLKDDDLSQFFKKFSFSSELQITDIMNDIAYNGTSPFDASCNWIKNNTIIMKKWLPDKMSTGSAALIGTIVGSVTILLFVFGLIFVVCLVIFIMYRRKLRKQALRYAPKTLPITVVFTDIQNSTLLWSTCPDKMKNVLEIHNLVMRVNIDKYHGYECKTQGDSFMVAFESPLMALGFCLNVQRDLLLANWPLEMLEYEDMREVKWEEKLIYRGPRVRMGVHTGSDCEIHMDKTTKRFDYIGNAINKASKIESISVGGRVYCSEEFIEALKHTVLTQIITVKKETTDTILKKLAENDIQFFNVEEEEDQEVYWIMEFSFDRTLYIQQFELKLGVDKEVAEKIQLGEDIKRFICDPDSFSQEQKSKLVYDFVTIVNHDNIRDNVPPWSSIPVPNLFSVAYNYISRGWSSLDEEIHLPEH
;
A
#
# COMPACT_ATOMS: atom_id res chain seq x y z
N MET A 1 -30.73 9.56 12.29
CA MET A 1 -29.91 9.68 11.07
C MET A 1 -30.76 9.62 9.80
N SER A 2 -31.67 8.64 9.66
CA SER A 2 -32.55 8.48 8.47
C SER A 2 -33.45 9.70 8.16
N GLN A 3 -33.97 10.40 9.19
CA GLN A 3 -34.84 11.58 9.01
C GLN A 3 -34.09 12.83 8.51
N ARG A 4 -32.87 13.10 9.02
CA ARG A 4 -32.03 14.21 8.55
C ARG A 4 -31.58 14.03 7.10
N MET A 5 -31.31 12.78 6.70
CA MET A 5 -30.89 12.46 5.34
C MET A 5 -32.07 12.57 4.34
N ALA A 6 -33.27 12.14 4.74
CA ALA A 6 -34.49 12.30 3.95
C ALA A 6 -34.91 13.78 3.77
N ASP A 7 -34.76 14.60 4.81
CA ASP A 7 -35.05 16.05 4.74
C ASP A 7 -34.07 16.80 3.83
N THR A 8 -32.81 16.33 3.75
CA THR A 8 -31.77 16.90 2.88
C THR A 8 -32.04 16.59 1.40
N ILE A 9 -32.51 15.38 1.08
CA ILE A 9 -32.88 14.97 -0.29
C ILE A 9 -34.06 15.79 -0.83
N ASN A 10 -35.01 16.16 0.02
CA ASN A 10 -36.18 16.95 -0.39
C ASN A 10 -35.86 18.43 -0.65
N ARG A 11 -34.85 19.02 0.01
CA ARG A 11 -34.42 20.41 -0.26
C ARG A 11 -33.65 20.57 -1.57
N ARG A 12 -33.01 19.52 -2.09
CA ARG A 12 -32.23 19.56 -3.34
C ARG A 12 -33.07 19.78 -4.61
N ARG A 13 -34.40 19.63 -4.56
CA ARG A 13 -35.29 19.75 -5.75
C ARG A 13 -35.77 21.17 -6.07
N SER A 14 -35.47 22.20 -5.27
CA SER A 14 -36.10 23.53 -5.41
C SER A 14 -35.22 24.67 -5.93
N HIS A 15 -33.94 24.46 -6.26
CA HIS A 15 -33.05 25.57 -6.63
C HIS A 15 -32.33 25.36 -7.96
N GLU A 16 -33.10 25.46 -9.05
CA GLU A 16 -32.59 25.78 -10.38
C GLU A 16 -33.37 26.98 -10.90
N LYS A 17 -32.82 28.17 -10.65
CA LYS A 17 -33.00 29.43 -11.40
C LYS A 17 -32.50 30.59 -10.54
N SER A 18 -31.24 30.96 -10.74
CA SER A 18 -30.80 32.33 -10.47
C SER A 18 -29.93 32.78 -11.65
N ASN A 19 -30.59 33.30 -12.69
CA ASN A 19 -29.93 34.09 -13.71
C ASN A 19 -29.60 35.44 -13.07
N ARG A 20 -28.32 35.74 -12.85
CA ARG A 20 -27.89 37.09 -12.46
C ARG A 20 -27.90 38.00 -13.69
N LEU A 21 -28.59 39.13 -13.58
CA LEU A 21 -28.52 40.27 -14.50
C LEU A 21 -27.99 41.49 -13.71
N GLU A 22 -27.00 42.14 -14.31
CA GLU A 22 -26.51 43.53 -14.12
C GLU A 22 -26.59 44.16 -12.72
N GLY A 23 -25.43 44.24 -12.06
CA GLY A 23 -25.18 45.07 -10.87
C GLY A 23 -24.56 44.34 -9.66
N ASP A 24 -23.73 43.32 -9.88
CA ASP A 24 -23.32 42.38 -8.83
C ASP A 24 -22.40 42.99 -7.76
N THR A 25 -22.87 42.93 -6.52
CA THR A 25 -22.04 43.02 -5.31
C THR A 25 -21.02 41.88 -5.32
N GLY A 26 -19.74 42.22 -5.20
CA GLY A 26 -18.66 41.24 -5.11
C GLY A 26 -18.59 40.56 -3.74
N CYS A 27 -17.83 39.48 -3.66
CA CYS A 27 -17.54 38.75 -2.43
C CYS A 27 -16.73 39.59 -1.43
N LEU A 28 -15.63 40.17 -1.89
CA LEU A 28 -14.64 40.96 -1.16
C LEU A 28 -14.83 42.47 -1.41
N VAL A 29 -15.44 42.85 -2.54
CA VAL A 29 -15.67 44.25 -2.92
C VAL A 29 -17.16 44.56 -3.07
N SER A 30 -17.54 45.82 -2.82
CA SER A 30 -18.95 46.25 -2.93
C SER A 30 -19.47 46.24 -4.37
N GLN A 31 -18.60 46.43 -5.37
CA GLN A 31 -18.92 46.37 -6.80
C GLN A 31 -17.72 45.78 -7.55
N VAL A 32 -17.99 44.80 -8.39
CA VAL A 32 -16.96 44.20 -9.26
C VAL A 32 -16.76 45.10 -10.48
N GLN A 33 -15.52 45.52 -10.73
CA GLN A 33 -15.13 46.22 -11.95
C GLN A 33 -14.00 45.44 -12.61
N CYS A 34 -14.27 44.90 -13.80
CA CYS A 34 -13.29 44.17 -14.58
C CYS A 34 -13.13 44.78 -15.98
N ASN A 35 -11.97 44.58 -16.60
CA ASN A 35 -11.68 45.08 -17.93
C ASN A 35 -12.12 44.08 -19.03
N PRO A 36 -13.19 44.36 -19.81
CA PRO A 36 -13.70 43.41 -20.81
C PRO A 36 -12.78 43.20 -22.01
N SER A 37 -11.74 44.02 -22.18
CA SER A 37 -10.69 43.77 -23.20
C SER A 37 -9.76 42.62 -22.82
N LYS A 38 -9.82 42.14 -21.58
CA LYS A 38 -9.06 41.00 -21.05
C LYS A 38 -10.03 40.05 -20.33
N THR A 39 -10.56 39.10 -21.09
CA THR A 39 -11.46 38.05 -20.57
C THR A 39 -10.73 36.72 -20.53
N VAL A 40 -10.77 36.05 -19.37
CA VAL A 40 -10.25 34.69 -19.19
C VAL A 40 -11.42 33.72 -19.22
N HIS A 41 -11.31 32.69 -20.07
CA HIS A 41 -12.27 31.62 -20.19
C HIS A 41 -11.81 30.43 -19.34
N ILE A 42 -12.43 30.25 -18.18
CA ILE A 42 -12.14 29.10 -17.31
C ILE A 42 -13.08 27.96 -17.71
N ILE A 43 -12.51 26.87 -18.22
CA ILE A 43 -13.25 25.68 -18.58
C ILE A 43 -13.46 24.84 -17.32
N LYS A 44 -14.72 24.62 -16.95
CA LYS A 44 -15.12 23.69 -15.89
C LYS A 44 -15.79 22.45 -16.47
N PHE A 45 -15.65 21.35 -15.75
CA PHE A 45 -16.33 20.09 -16.06
C PHE A 45 -17.61 19.93 -15.21
N ASP A 46 -18.31 18.83 -15.41
CA ASP A 46 -19.58 18.48 -14.78
C ASP A 46 -19.44 17.80 -13.41
N TRP A 47 -18.24 17.88 -12.82
CA TRP A 47 -18.00 17.52 -11.43
C TRP A 47 -17.73 18.74 -10.53
N LEU A 48 -18.15 18.66 -9.27
CA LEU A 48 -18.31 19.78 -8.34
C LEU A 48 -16.98 20.44 -7.97
N SER A 49 -15.91 19.67 -7.77
CA SER A 49 -14.58 20.22 -7.46
C SER A 49 -14.02 21.10 -8.58
N SER A 50 -14.34 20.77 -9.85
CA SER A 50 -13.97 21.59 -11.01
C SER A 50 -14.72 22.92 -10.99
N ALA A 51 -16.02 22.89 -10.68
CA ALA A 51 -16.83 24.10 -10.54
C ALA A 51 -16.33 25.00 -9.41
N ILE A 52 -15.99 24.45 -8.24
CA ILE A 52 -15.43 25.21 -7.10
C ILE A 52 -14.09 25.84 -7.47
N SER A 53 -13.19 25.08 -8.11
CA SER A 53 -11.89 25.59 -8.53
C SER A 53 -12.04 26.78 -9.49
N ALA A 54 -12.96 26.67 -10.45
CA ALA A 54 -13.28 27.75 -11.39
C ALA A 54 -13.86 28.98 -10.68
N GLU A 55 -14.76 28.78 -9.72
CA GLU A 55 -15.42 29.87 -9.00
C GLU A 55 -14.45 30.62 -8.07
N LEU A 56 -13.57 29.91 -7.35
CA LEU A 56 -12.51 30.51 -6.54
C LEU A 56 -11.57 31.36 -7.40
N ALA A 57 -11.15 30.83 -8.56
CA ALA A 57 -10.30 31.58 -9.47
C ALA A 57 -11.00 32.80 -10.05
N LYS A 58 -12.30 32.68 -10.42
CA LYS A 58 -13.13 33.78 -10.89
C LYS A 58 -13.19 34.92 -9.88
N ILE A 59 -13.53 34.64 -8.63
CA ILE A 59 -13.64 35.65 -7.56
C ILE A 59 -12.30 36.41 -7.41
N VAL A 60 -11.17 35.70 -7.39
CA VAL A 60 -9.86 36.35 -7.19
C VAL A 60 -9.44 37.16 -8.42
N LEU A 61 -9.60 36.63 -9.63
CA LEU A 61 -9.26 37.33 -10.87
C LEU A 61 -10.11 38.61 -11.05
N GLU A 62 -11.41 38.54 -10.79
CA GLU A 62 -12.32 39.67 -10.98
C GLU A 62 -12.14 40.72 -9.88
N GLU A 63 -12.06 40.32 -8.62
CA GLU A 63 -12.11 41.27 -7.50
C GLU A 63 -10.75 41.74 -6.99
N GLN A 64 -9.67 40.99 -7.24
CA GLN A 64 -8.31 41.38 -6.83
C GLN A 64 -7.44 41.83 -7.99
N LEU A 65 -7.66 41.30 -9.21
CA LEU A 65 -6.89 41.66 -10.39
C LEU A 65 -7.66 42.50 -11.41
N GLY A 66 -8.98 42.63 -11.28
CA GLY A 66 -9.82 43.40 -12.21
C GLY A 66 -9.89 42.77 -13.62
N ILE A 67 -9.72 41.46 -13.72
CA ILE A 67 -9.73 40.70 -14.99
C ILE A 67 -11.07 39.98 -15.11
N CYS A 68 -11.77 40.15 -16.24
CA CYS A 68 -13.08 39.53 -16.41
C CYS A 68 -12.93 38.02 -16.62
N VAL A 69 -13.85 37.23 -16.06
CA VAL A 69 -13.83 35.77 -16.18
C VAL A 69 -15.16 35.24 -16.67
N GLU A 70 -15.09 34.49 -17.77
CA GLU A 70 -16.20 33.68 -18.27
C GLU A 70 -15.96 32.22 -17.91
N VAL A 71 -16.93 31.59 -17.23
CA VAL A 71 -16.84 30.17 -16.88
C VAL A 71 -17.58 29.36 -17.95
N VAL A 72 -16.83 28.59 -18.72
CA VAL A 72 -17.34 27.77 -19.83
C VAL A 72 -17.51 26.34 -19.33
N THR A 73 -18.71 25.76 -19.45
CA THR A 73 -18.93 24.36 -19.08
C THR A 73 -18.70 23.46 -20.29
N MET A 74 -17.77 22.52 -20.18
CA MET A 74 -17.54 21.48 -21.17
C MET A 74 -17.56 20.11 -20.49
N ARG A 75 -18.20 19.11 -21.11
CA ARG A 75 -18.24 17.75 -20.55
C ARG A 75 -17.11 16.86 -21.05
N ASN A 76 -16.54 17.18 -22.21
CA ASN A 76 -15.50 16.38 -22.85
C ASN A 76 -14.15 17.09 -22.75
N VAL A 77 -13.21 16.49 -22.02
CA VAL A 77 -11.85 17.03 -21.81
C VAL A 77 -11.07 17.15 -23.11
N THR A 78 -11.24 16.20 -24.05
CA THR A 78 -10.57 16.26 -25.36
C THR A 78 -11.06 17.45 -26.17
N GLN A 79 -12.37 17.71 -26.17
CA GLN A 79 -12.94 18.89 -26.82
C GLN A 79 -12.41 20.20 -26.20
N ALA A 80 -12.29 20.25 -24.88
CA ALA A 80 -11.70 21.40 -24.19
C ALA A 80 -10.25 21.65 -24.61
N LEU A 81 -9.43 20.60 -24.69
CA LEU A 81 -8.04 20.70 -25.15
C LEU A 81 -7.94 21.07 -26.63
N ASP A 82 -8.83 20.56 -27.49
CA ASP A 82 -8.91 20.95 -28.90
C ASP A 82 -9.23 22.44 -29.06
N GLU A 83 -10.15 22.97 -28.26
CA GLU A 83 -10.50 24.40 -28.29
C GLU A 83 -9.34 25.27 -27.80
N MET A 84 -8.72 24.91 -26.68
CA MET A 84 -7.52 25.57 -26.17
C MET A 84 -6.36 25.51 -27.17
N SER A 85 -6.18 24.39 -27.85
CA SER A 85 -5.11 24.20 -28.84
C SER A 85 -5.33 25.07 -30.07
N ARG A 86 -6.59 25.22 -30.51
CA ARG A 86 -6.95 25.97 -31.73
C ARG A 86 -6.96 27.48 -31.55
N TYR A 87 -7.41 27.97 -30.39
CA TYR A 87 -7.66 29.40 -30.16
C TYR A 87 -6.82 30.00 -29.01
N GLY A 88 -6.02 29.19 -28.32
CA GLY A 88 -5.25 29.60 -27.14
C GLY A 88 -4.09 30.56 -27.39
N ASP A 89 -3.75 30.85 -28.64
CA ASP A 89 -2.74 31.86 -29.01
C ASP A 89 -3.28 33.30 -28.87
N GLN A 90 -4.60 33.47 -29.02
CA GLN A 90 -5.35 34.73 -29.03
C GLN A 90 -6.31 34.88 -27.85
N THR A 91 -6.81 33.77 -27.32
CA THR A 91 -7.79 33.74 -26.22
C THR A 91 -7.16 33.15 -24.96
N TYR A 92 -7.47 33.71 -23.79
CA TYR A 92 -6.99 33.18 -22.50
C TYR A 92 -7.91 32.05 -22.05
N TYR A 93 -7.40 30.82 -22.01
CA TYR A 93 -8.12 29.66 -21.48
C TYR A 93 -7.40 29.06 -20.28
N ALA A 94 -8.17 28.50 -19.35
CA ALA A 94 -7.65 27.71 -18.24
C ALA A 94 -8.54 26.51 -17.93
N ILE A 95 -7.94 25.33 -17.77
CA ILE A 95 -8.50 24.16 -17.11
C ILE A 95 -7.77 24.05 -15.76
N LEU A 96 -8.51 24.16 -14.67
CA LEU A 96 -7.89 24.16 -13.34
C LEU A 96 -7.69 22.77 -12.75
N GLU A 97 -8.48 21.80 -13.21
CA GLU A 97 -8.46 20.44 -12.69
C GLU A 97 -8.27 19.43 -13.83
N PHE A 98 -7.01 19.10 -14.11
CA PHE A 98 -6.62 18.12 -15.12
C PHE A 98 -6.00 16.88 -14.48
N TRP A 99 -6.66 15.74 -14.72
CA TRP A 99 -6.27 14.40 -14.28
C TRP A 99 -5.30 13.80 -15.31
N ARG A 100 -4.00 14.05 -15.13
CA ARG A 100 -2.92 13.72 -16.07
C ARG A 100 -2.69 12.21 -16.23
N GLN A 101 -2.64 11.43 -15.15
CA GLN A 101 -2.22 10.02 -15.23
C GLN A 101 -3.20 9.17 -16.06
N THR A 102 -4.49 9.41 -15.90
CA THR A 102 -5.55 8.75 -16.69
C THR A 102 -5.68 9.31 -18.11
N ARG A 103 -5.03 10.44 -18.43
CA ARG A 103 -5.10 11.17 -19.70
C ARG A 103 -3.71 11.48 -20.27
N LYS A 104 -2.75 10.57 -20.09
CA LYS A 104 -1.35 10.78 -20.46
C LYS A 104 -1.18 11.09 -21.94
N SER A 105 -1.87 10.36 -22.81
CA SER A 105 -1.86 10.60 -24.26
C SER A 105 -2.33 12.01 -24.65
N LEU A 106 -3.36 12.54 -23.97
CA LEU A 106 -3.82 13.91 -24.20
C LEU A 106 -2.79 14.92 -23.70
N TYR A 107 -2.23 14.71 -22.51
CA TYR A 107 -1.17 15.58 -21.98
C TYR A 107 0.04 15.62 -22.93
N ASP A 108 0.55 14.46 -23.32
CA ASP A 108 1.72 14.33 -24.19
C ASP A 108 1.44 14.98 -25.56
N LYS A 109 0.23 14.79 -26.13
CA LYS A 109 -0.18 15.44 -27.39
C LYS A 109 -0.19 16.97 -27.28
N TYR A 110 -0.95 17.56 -26.35
CA TYR A 110 -1.20 19.01 -26.36
C TYR A 110 -0.12 19.84 -25.65
N VAL A 111 0.52 19.27 -24.63
CA VAL A 111 1.52 19.97 -23.78
C VAL A 111 2.94 19.69 -24.25
N GLU A 112 3.31 18.43 -24.48
CA GLU A 112 4.70 18.08 -24.80
C GLU A 112 5.01 18.17 -26.30
N GLN A 113 4.13 17.64 -27.15
CA GLN A 113 4.34 17.54 -28.59
C GLN A 113 3.91 18.82 -29.33
N LEU A 114 2.63 19.18 -29.26
CA LEU A 114 2.08 20.36 -29.93
C LEU A 114 2.48 21.65 -29.23
N LYS A 115 2.69 21.59 -27.90
CA LYS A 115 3.01 22.73 -27.03
C LYS A 115 1.98 23.88 -27.10
N THR A 116 0.78 23.62 -27.61
CA THR A 116 -0.30 24.61 -27.75
C THR A 116 -1.01 24.88 -26.43
N VAL A 117 -0.88 23.97 -25.47
CA VAL A 117 -1.37 24.10 -24.10
C VAL A 117 -0.18 24.04 -23.15
N VAL A 118 -0.23 24.78 -22.06
CA VAL A 118 0.88 24.96 -21.12
C VAL A 118 0.48 24.43 -19.75
N ASP A 119 1.38 23.67 -19.14
CA ASP A 119 1.25 23.23 -17.75
C ASP A 119 1.57 24.40 -16.78
N ALA A 120 0.58 24.84 -16.02
CA ALA A 120 0.69 25.89 -15.01
C ALA A 120 1.00 25.35 -13.61
N GLY A 121 1.39 24.09 -13.48
CA GLY A 121 1.76 23.45 -12.23
C GLY A 121 0.61 22.73 -11.53
N GLU A 122 0.89 22.27 -10.33
CA GLU A 122 -0.01 21.44 -9.51
C GLU A 122 -1.13 22.28 -8.89
N LEU A 123 -2.34 21.75 -8.88
CA LEU A 123 -3.50 22.33 -8.20
C LEU A 123 -3.38 22.18 -6.67
N GLY A 124 -2.61 21.21 -6.19
CA GLY A 124 -2.19 21.11 -4.79
C GLY A 124 -2.90 20.06 -3.93
N PHE A 125 -3.71 19.19 -4.53
CA PHE A 125 -4.28 18.01 -3.87
C PHE A 125 -4.26 16.78 -4.78
N TYR A 126 -4.28 15.58 -4.18
CA TYR A 126 -4.32 14.33 -4.94
C TYR A 126 -5.76 13.96 -5.26
N GLY A 127 -5.99 13.48 -6.48
CA GLY A 127 -7.23 12.84 -6.89
C GLY A 127 -6.97 11.38 -7.21
N LYS A 128 -7.84 10.47 -6.76
CA LYS A 128 -7.82 9.06 -7.15
C LYS A 128 -9.23 8.59 -7.49
N ALA A 129 -9.46 8.16 -8.72
CA ALA A 129 -10.67 7.41 -9.08
C ALA A 129 -10.57 5.97 -8.54
N GLY A 130 -11.69 5.30 -8.33
CA GLY A 130 -11.67 3.94 -7.77
C GLY A 130 -13.03 3.28 -7.79
N TRP A 131 -13.04 2.01 -7.37
CA TRP A 131 -14.25 1.23 -7.18
C TRP A 131 -14.54 1.14 -5.69
N PHE A 132 -15.81 1.25 -5.31
CA PHE A 132 -16.20 1.30 -3.92
C PHE A 132 -17.42 0.40 -3.67
N VAL A 133 -17.48 -0.13 -2.45
CA VAL A 133 -18.63 -0.86 -1.89
C VAL A 133 -19.02 -0.23 -0.57
N PHE A 134 -20.29 -0.36 -0.16
CA PHE A 134 -20.70 0.15 1.15
C PHE A 134 -20.10 -0.69 2.29
N SER A 135 -19.74 -0.06 3.41
CA SER A 135 -19.08 -0.75 4.53
C SER A 135 -19.94 -1.84 5.18
N PHE A 136 -21.27 -1.77 5.05
CA PHE A 136 -22.16 -2.85 5.50
C PHE A 136 -21.98 -4.14 4.67
N MET A 137 -21.63 -4.02 3.39
CA MET A 137 -21.44 -5.18 2.51
C MET A 137 -20.26 -6.02 2.96
N ILE A 138 -19.19 -5.42 3.49
CA ILE A 138 -18.01 -6.16 3.99
C ILE A 138 -18.38 -6.99 5.22
N LYS A 139 -19.27 -6.48 6.07
CA LYS A 139 -19.76 -7.23 7.25
C LYS A 139 -20.64 -8.41 6.85
N GLU A 140 -21.50 -8.23 5.85
CA GLU A 140 -22.39 -9.29 5.33
C GLU A 140 -21.66 -10.30 4.44
N TYR A 141 -20.64 -9.83 3.73
CA TYR A 141 -19.85 -10.56 2.77
C TYR A 141 -18.37 -10.18 2.92
N PRO A 142 -17.66 -10.76 3.90
CA PRO A 142 -16.21 -10.55 4.03
C PRO A 142 -15.48 -10.96 2.75
N GLY A 143 -14.63 -10.08 2.23
CA GLY A 143 -13.89 -10.26 0.98
C GLY A 143 -14.56 -9.70 -0.28
N ILE A 144 -15.78 -9.13 -0.20
CA ILE A 144 -16.44 -8.48 -1.35
C ILE A 144 -15.72 -7.23 -1.84
N ASP A 145 -14.79 -6.69 -1.04
CA ASP A 145 -13.89 -5.58 -1.33
C ASP A 145 -12.62 -6.02 -2.08
N VAL A 146 -12.48 -7.29 -2.47
CA VAL A 146 -11.34 -7.77 -3.27
C VAL A 146 -11.79 -8.16 -4.68
N TYR A 147 -11.13 -7.64 -5.72
CA TYR A 147 -11.56 -7.79 -7.11
C TYR A 147 -11.79 -9.24 -7.58
N ARG A 148 -11.01 -10.20 -7.06
CA ARG A 148 -11.11 -11.62 -7.43
C ARG A 148 -12.48 -12.20 -7.10
N GLU A 149 -13.14 -11.65 -6.08
CA GLU A 149 -14.45 -12.12 -5.65
C GLU A 149 -15.50 -11.93 -6.75
N TYR A 150 -15.38 -10.90 -7.59
CA TYR A 150 -16.30 -10.66 -8.71
C TYR A 150 -16.17 -11.68 -9.86
N ARG A 151 -15.32 -12.71 -9.73
CA ARG A 151 -15.30 -13.88 -10.62
C ARG A 151 -16.28 -14.97 -10.18
N THR A 152 -16.77 -14.92 -8.95
CA THR A 152 -17.59 -15.98 -8.36
C THR A 152 -19.08 -15.79 -8.66
N ASP A 153 -19.83 -16.89 -8.73
CA ASP A 153 -21.29 -16.84 -8.81
C ASP A 153 -21.92 -16.16 -7.58
N ARG A 154 -21.24 -16.22 -6.43
CA ARG A 154 -21.72 -15.64 -5.19
C ARG A 154 -21.73 -14.11 -5.28
N ALA A 155 -20.65 -13.49 -5.75
CA ALA A 155 -20.59 -12.05 -5.95
C ALA A 155 -21.55 -11.57 -7.02
N VAL A 156 -21.65 -12.31 -8.14
CA VAL A 156 -22.61 -12.05 -9.22
C VAL A 156 -24.04 -11.98 -8.66
N ARG A 157 -24.46 -12.99 -7.90
CA ARG A 157 -25.80 -13.02 -7.30
C ARG A 157 -26.02 -11.91 -6.27
N TYR A 158 -25.00 -11.58 -5.49
CA TYR A 158 -25.10 -10.53 -4.46
C TYR A 158 -25.26 -9.14 -5.08
N LEU A 159 -24.61 -8.87 -6.22
CA LEU A 159 -24.67 -7.61 -6.95
C LEU A 159 -25.71 -7.60 -8.08
N ALA A 160 -26.44 -8.69 -8.31
CA ALA A 160 -27.34 -8.85 -9.44
C ALA A 160 -28.45 -7.79 -9.47
N ALA A 161 -28.77 -7.29 -10.67
CA ALA A 161 -29.90 -6.38 -10.86
C ALA A 161 -31.24 -7.07 -10.55
N ASN A 162 -31.34 -8.36 -10.85
CA ASN A 162 -32.51 -9.21 -10.68
C ASN A 162 -32.09 -10.70 -10.60
N SER A 163 -33.02 -11.59 -10.27
CA SER A 163 -32.75 -13.04 -10.08
C SER A 163 -32.29 -13.80 -11.33
N SER A 164 -32.45 -13.23 -12.53
CA SER A 164 -32.02 -13.83 -13.80
C SER A 164 -30.67 -13.33 -14.31
N ALA A 165 -30.04 -12.37 -13.63
CA ALA A 165 -28.76 -11.81 -14.06
C ALA A 165 -27.62 -12.82 -13.96
N THR A 166 -26.79 -12.91 -15.01
CA THR A 166 -25.60 -13.76 -15.07
C THR A 166 -24.30 -13.02 -14.75
N LEU A 167 -24.37 -11.69 -14.63
CA LEU A 167 -23.31 -10.75 -14.28
C LEU A 167 -23.74 -9.88 -13.08
N GLY A 168 -22.78 -9.49 -12.25
CA GLY A 168 -22.97 -8.55 -11.15
C GLY A 168 -23.02 -7.11 -11.66
N ARG A 169 -23.81 -6.26 -11.01
CA ARG A 169 -24.03 -4.88 -11.45
C ARG A 169 -22.96 -3.94 -10.91
N PHE A 170 -22.32 -3.18 -11.80
CA PHE A 170 -21.38 -2.12 -11.46
C PHE A 170 -21.95 -0.75 -11.85
N LEU A 171 -22.16 0.14 -10.88
CA LEU A 171 -22.63 1.51 -11.15
C LEU A 171 -21.45 2.34 -11.65
N GLY A 172 -21.31 2.43 -12.98
CA GLY A 172 -20.19 3.11 -13.63
C GLY A 172 -20.29 4.64 -13.66
N PRO A 173 -19.23 5.31 -14.16
CA PRO A 173 -19.19 6.77 -14.32
C PRO A 173 -20.15 7.28 -15.40
N ALA A 174 -20.19 8.60 -15.60
CA ALA A 174 -20.85 9.22 -16.72
C ALA A 174 -20.18 8.80 -18.04
N ARG A 175 -20.96 8.61 -19.12
CA ARG A 175 -20.41 8.21 -20.43
C ARG A 175 -19.44 9.23 -21.05
N THR A 176 -19.56 10.49 -20.66
CA THR A 176 -18.67 11.57 -21.08
C THR A 176 -17.33 11.56 -20.35
N TRP A 177 -17.23 10.85 -19.23
CA TRP A 177 -16.00 10.73 -18.46
C TRP A 177 -15.13 9.63 -19.04
N LEU A 178 -13.84 9.90 -19.12
CA LEU A 178 -12.88 8.88 -19.48
C LEU A 178 -12.73 7.90 -18.31
N SER A 179 -13.05 6.63 -18.54
CA SER A 179 -12.83 5.55 -17.58
C SER A 179 -12.21 4.33 -18.28
N TYR A 180 -11.55 3.49 -17.49
CA TYR A 180 -10.88 2.26 -17.91
C TYR A 180 -11.56 1.02 -17.36
N ASP A 181 -12.77 1.17 -16.80
CA ASP A 181 -13.46 0.11 -16.08
C ASP A 181 -13.79 -1.09 -16.99
N GLU A 182 -14.14 -0.87 -18.25
CA GLU A 182 -14.35 -1.95 -19.22
C GLU A 182 -13.06 -2.76 -19.45
N GLN A 183 -11.91 -2.08 -19.55
CA GLN A 183 -10.63 -2.77 -19.72
C GLN A 183 -10.30 -3.59 -18.48
N ILE A 184 -10.44 -3.00 -17.29
CA ILE A 184 -10.18 -3.66 -16.01
C ILE A 184 -11.06 -4.90 -15.85
N ILE A 185 -12.38 -4.78 -16.09
CA ILE A 185 -13.34 -5.90 -16.03
C ILE A 185 -12.92 -7.02 -17.00
N ASN A 186 -12.63 -6.67 -18.26
CA ASN A 186 -12.32 -7.64 -19.30
C ASN A 186 -10.96 -8.34 -19.12
N ASN A 187 -9.94 -7.60 -18.70
CA ASN A 187 -8.59 -8.13 -18.53
C ASN A 187 -8.49 -8.99 -17.27
N LEU A 188 -9.14 -8.57 -16.19
CA LEU A 188 -9.23 -9.35 -14.94
C LEU A 188 -10.31 -10.44 -14.97
N LYS A 189 -11.03 -10.61 -16.09
CA LYS A 189 -12.06 -11.65 -16.27
C LYS A 189 -13.15 -11.58 -15.20
N LEU A 190 -13.56 -10.36 -14.84
CA LEU A 190 -14.59 -10.12 -13.84
C LEU A 190 -15.97 -10.31 -14.46
N ARG A 191 -16.89 -10.88 -13.69
CA ARG A 191 -18.27 -11.14 -14.15
C ARG A 191 -19.16 -9.97 -13.77
N LEU A 192 -18.83 -8.79 -14.30
CA LEU A 192 -19.52 -7.55 -14.02
C LEU A 192 -20.06 -6.91 -15.31
N GLU A 193 -21.19 -6.24 -15.20
CA GLU A 193 -21.74 -5.37 -16.24
C GLU A 193 -21.76 -3.91 -15.76
N ILE A 194 -21.32 -3.00 -16.61
CA ILE A 194 -21.31 -1.57 -16.29
C ILE A 194 -22.69 -0.97 -16.58
N GLU A 195 -23.38 -0.56 -15.52
CA GLU A 195 -24.59 0.25 -15.60
C GLU A 195 -24.18 1.73 -15.68
N TYR A 196 -23.79 2.15 -16.89
CA TYR A 196 -23.45 3.54 -17.18
C TYR A 196 -24.60 4.47 -16.82
N ALA A 197 -24.20 5.64 -16.31
CA ALA A 197 -25.10 6.76 -16.22
C ALA A 197 -25.48 7.21 -17.66
N ASN A 198 -26.77 7.47 -17.94
CA ASN A 198 -27.31 7.89 -19.24
C ASN A 198 -26.55 9.10 -19.83
N GLU A 199 -26.78 9.43 -21.10
CA GLU A 199 -26.04 10.52 -21.79
C GLU A 199 -26.14 11.91 -21.13
N THR A 200 -27.16 12.15 -20.30
CA THR A 200 -27.33 13.38 -19.53
C THR A 200 -26.72 13.33 -18.13
N ASP A 201 -26.35 12.15 -17.62
CA ASP A 201 -26.06 11.93 -16.20
C ASP A 201 -24.80 12.65 -15.74
N THR A 202 -25.02 13.65 -14.89
CA THR A 202 -24.01 14.45 -14.20
C THR A 202 -23.52 13.74 -12.94
N GLU A 203 -22.52 14.31 -12.25
CA GLU A 203 -22.12 13.85 -10.91
C GLU A 203 -23.33 13.71 -9.99
N GLU A 204 -24.28 14.66 -10.02
CA GLU A 204 -25.47 14.61 -9.17
C GLU A 204 -26.32 13.35 -9.40
N SER A 205 -26.38 12.84 -10.63
CA SER A 205 -27.11 11.61 -10.94
C SER A 205 -26.43 10.38 -10.34
N ILE A 206 -25.10 10.30 -10.47
CA ILE A 206 -24.27 9.23 -9.89
C ILE A 206 -24.41 9.24 -8.36
N VAL A 207 -24.22 10.40 -7.75
CA VAL A 207 -24.37 10.63 -6.30
C VAL A 207 -25.77 10.21 -5.84
N SER A 208 -26.83 10.59 -6.55
CA SER A 208 -28.21 10.21 -6.20
C SER A 208 -28.44 8.70 -6.24
N ARG A 209 -27.83 7.98 -7.20
CA ARG A 209 -27.93 6.52 -7.29
C ARG A 209 -27.25 5.84 -6.11
N ILE A 210 -26.06 6.30 -5.74
CA ILE A 210 -25.30 5.81 -4.58
C ILE A 210 -26.08 6.07 -3.28
N GLU A 211 -26.56 7.30 -3.06
CA GLU A 211 -27.35 7.67 -1.87
C GLU A 211 -28.61 6.81 -1.73
N LYS A 212 -29.36 6.61 -2.83
CA LYS A 212 -30.57 5.76 -2.82
C LYS A 212 -30.24 4.31 -2.51
N ALA A 213 -29.17 3.77 -3.07
CA ALA A 213 -28.74 2.40 -2.81
C ALA A 213 -28.35 2.22 -1.34
N PHE A 214 -27.59 3.16 -0.77
CA PHE A 214 -27.20 3.14 0.64
C PHE A 214 -28.40 3.22 1.59
N LEU A 215 -29.33 4.15 1.34
CA LEU A 215 -30.55 4.30 2.13
C LEU A 215 -31.46 3.07 2.08
N ALA A 216 -31.48 2.37 0.95
CA ALA A 216 -32.20 1.13 0.77
C ALA A 216 -31.43 -0.11 1.30
N GLN A 217 -30.20 0.06 1.81
CA GLN A 217 -29.28 -1.04 2.15
C GLN A 217 -29.13 -2.04 0.99
N LYS A 218 -29.12 -1.54 -0.25
CA LYS A 218 -29.00 -2.34 -1.45
C LYS A 218 -27.52 -2.54 -1.79
N PRO A 219 -27.00 -3.80 -1.81
CA PRO A 219 -25.62 -4.06 -2.20
C PRO A 219 -25.30 -3.43 -3.56
N SER A 220 -24.24 -2.65 -3.62
CA SER A 220 -23.83 -1.91 -4.82
C SER A 220 -22.31 -1.78 -4.87
N LEU A 221 -21.74 -2.14 -6.01
CA LEU A 221 -20.38 -1.79 -6.42
C LEU A 221 -20.49 -0.56 -7.33
N PHE A 222 -19.70 0.47 -7.08
CA PHE A 222 -19.82 1.74 -7.82
C PHE A 222 -18.49 2.45 -8.05
N TYR A 223 -18.42 3.21 -9.13
CA TYR A 223 -17.33 4.14 -9.42
C TYR A 223 -17.48 5.42 -8.58
N LEU A 224 -16.38 5.89 -8.00
CA LEU A 224 -16.27 7.22 -7.39
C LEU A 224 -14.81 7.70 -7.48
N TRP A 225 -14.52 8.88 -6.98
CA TRP A 225 -13.15 9.36 -6.75
C TRP A 225 -12.99 9.91 -5.34
N THR A 226 -11.75 10.07 -4.89
CA THR A 226 -11.38 10.76 -3.67
C THR A 226 -10.41 11.91 -3.99
N PRO A 227 -10.45 13.02 -3.23
CA PRO A 227 -11.42 13.32 -2.17
C PRO A 227 -12.82 13.65 -2.73
N HIS A 228 -13.88 13.28 -1.99
CA HIS A 228 -15.27 13.51 -2.40
C HIS A 228 -16.18 13.71 -1.18
N PHE A 229 -17.17 14.60 -1.28
CA PHE A 229 -18.04 14.97 -0.15
C PHE A 229 -18.87 13.80 0.40
N LEU A 230 -19.25 12.84 -0.45
CA LEU A 230 -20.01 11.64 -0.05
C LEU A 230 -19.39 10.88 1.14
N SER A 231 -18.06 10.86 1.26
CA SER A 231 -17.35 10.21 2.37
C SER A 231 -17.74 10.75 3.76
N SER A 232 -18.32 11.95 3.84
CA SER A 232 -18.79 12.55 5.10
C SER A 232 -20.15 12.01 5.57
N THR A 233 -20.92 11.35 4.70
CA THR A 233 -22.30 10.90 5.01
C THR A 233 -22.59 9.44 4.71
N ILE A 234 -21.82 8.85 3.80
CA ILE A 234 -21.95 7.44 3.41
C ILE A 234 -20.64 6.76 3.77
N ASP A 235 -20.77 5.68 4.53
CA ASP A 235 -19.67 4.79 4.87
C ASP A 235 -19.48 3.78 3.73
N PHE A 236 -18.38 3.92 3.02
CA PHE A 236 -17.98 3.06 1.91
C PHE A 236 -16.46 2.84 1.94
N GLU A 237 -16.04 1.70 1.41
CA GLU A 237 -14.65 1.27 1.38
C GLU A 237 -14.22 1.07 -0.07
N GLU A 238 -12.95 1.35 -0.36
CA GLU A 238 -12.35 1.11 -1.67
C GLU A 238 -12.17 -0.39 -1.91
N VAL A 239 -12.40 -0.80 -3.14
CA VAL A 239 -12.20 -2.17 -3.60
C VAL A 239 -10.75 -2.33 -4.04
N TYR A 240 -10.08 -3.35 -3.49
CA TYR A 240 -8.72 -3.73 -3.85
C TYR A 240 -8.69 -4.36 -5.24
N LEU A 241 -8.36 -3.54 -6.23
CA LEU A 241 -7.90 -3.95 -7.56
C LEU A 241 -6.39 -4.30 -7.51
N PRO A 242 -5.82 -5.00 -8.52
CA PRO A 242 -4.38 -5.21 -8.59
C PRO A 242 -3.63 -3.89 -8.52
N GLY A 243 -2.58 -3.81 -7.70
CA GLY A 243 -1.91 -2.54 -7.42
C GLY A 243 -1.49 -1.77 -8.67
N ASN A 244 -1.69 -0.45 -8.64
CA ASN A 244 -1.20 0.45 -9.67
C ASN A 244 0.34 0.33 -9.82
N THR A 245 0.82 0.14 -11.05
CA THR A 245 2.23 0.19 -11.40
C THR A 245 2.44 1.08 -12.63
N ASP A 246 3.60 1.75 -12.72
CA ASP A 246 3.96 2.54 -13.92
C ASP A 246 3.93 1.69 -15.20
N SER A 247 4.23 0.40 -15.09
CA SER A 247 4.13 -0.56 -16.20
C SER A 247 2.70 -0.82 -16.66
N CYS A 248 1.71 -0.68 -15.79
CA CYS A 248 0.30 -0.84 -16.14
C CYS A 248 -0.21 0.42 -16.84
N TRP A 249 0.05 1.62 -16.31
CA TRP A 249 -0.48 2.90 -16.82
C TRP A 249 0.35 3.54 -17.94
N THR A 250 1.03 2.73 -18.77
CA THR A 250 1.72 3.23 -19.96
C THR A 250 0.73 3.73 -21.01
N GLU A 251 1.13 4.71 -21.82
CA GLU A 251 0.31 5.20 -22.94
C GLU A 251 -0.08 4.07 -23.90
N ARG A 252 0.86 3.15 -24.15
CA ARG A 252 0.64 1.94 -24.94
C ARG A 252 -0.48 1.08 -24.38
N ASN A 253 -0.50 0.84 -23.07
CA ASN A 253 -1.53 -0.01 -22.46
C ASN A 253 -2.90 0.65 -22.47
N GLN A 254 -2.96 1.97 -22.24
CA GLN A 254 -4.20 2.74 -22.36
C GLN A 254 -4.81 2.62 -23.76
N GLN A 255 -3.98 2.71 -24.80
CA GLN A 255 -4.39 2.63 -26.21
C GLN A 255 -4.76 1.20 -26.65
N LEU A 256 -4.01 0.19 -26.18
CA LEU A 256 -4.22 -1.21 -26.58
C LEU A 256 -5.29 -1.95 -25.77
N GLY A 257 -5.92 -1.30 -24.80
CA GLY A 257 -6.93 -1.95 -23.98
C GLY A 257 -6.36 -2.88 -22.91
N LEU A 258 -5.12 -2.67 -22.47
CA LEU A 258 -4.36 -3.59 -21.62
C LEU A 258 -4.36 -3.21 -20.13
N ILE A 259 -5.18 -2.24 -19.72
CA ILE A 259 -5.26 -1.84 -18.30
C ILE A 259 -5.97 -2.92 -17.49
N ASP A 260 -5.29 -3.47 -16.49
CA ASP A 260 -5.77 -4.53 -15.61
C ASP A 260 -5.45 -4.26 -14.12
N CYS A 261 -5.09 -3.03 -13.79
CA CYS A 261 -4.73 -2.60 -12.44
C CYS A 261 -5.60 -1.44 -11.95
N ASP A 262 -5.45 -1.11 -10.68
CA ASP A 262 -6.11 0.00 -10.01
C ASP A 262 -5.74 1.36 -10.63
N TYR A 263 -6.63 2.33 -10.47
CA TYR A 263 -6.41 3.70 -10.91
C TYR A 263 -5.25 4.36 -10.16
N PRO A 264 -4.47 5.23 -10.83
CA PRO A 264 -3.37 5.91 -10.22
C PRO A 264 -3.89 7.09 -9.39
N ALA A 265 -3.30 7.29 -8.20
CA ALA A 265 -3.42 8.57 -7.54
C ALA A 265 -2.64 9.62 -8.35
N ASP A 266 -3.22 10.80 -8.53
CA ASP A 266 -2.68 11.84 -9.38
C ASP A 266 -2.69 13.20 -8.66
N ILE A 267 -1.59 13.95 -8.79
CA ILE A 267 -1.60 15.36 -8.40
C ILE A 267 -2.25 16.13 -9.54
N LEU A 268 -3.45 16.64 -9.31
CA LEU A 268 -4.20 17.34 -10.34
C LEU A 268 -3.42 18.57 -10.80
N ARG A 269 -3.45 18.83 -12.12
CA ARG A 269 -2.67 19.91 -12.73
C ARG A 269 -3.57 20.98 -13.33
N LYS A 270 -3.02 22.19 -13.45
CA LYS A 270 -3.68 23.30 -14.14
C LYS A 270 -3.08 23.41 -15.52
N LEU A 271 -3.91 23.48 -16.54
CA LEU A 271 -3.50 23.70 -17.93
C LEU A 271 -4.02 25.06 -18.38
N VAL A 272 -3.18 25.84 -19.03
CA VAL A 272 -3.52 27.17 -19.54
C VAL A 272 -3.15 27.30 -21.01
N SER A 273 -3.76 28.24 -21.73
CA SER A 273 -3.38 28.55 -23.10
C SER A 273 -2.03 29.30 -23.15
N GLN A 274 -1.37 29.26 -24.31
CA GLN A 274 -0.10 29.99 -24.51
C GLN A 274 -0.23 31.50 -24.29
N SER A 275 -1.38 32.10 -24.63
CA SER A 275 -1.64 33.53 -24.42
C SER A 275 -1.47 33.95 -22.96
N VAL A 276 -1.81 33.08 -21.99
CA VAL A 276 -1.63 33.33 -20.55
C VAL A 276 -0.17 33.59 -20.19
N LEU A 277 0.80 32.99 -20.91
CA LEU A 277 2.23 33.24 -20.66
C LEU A 277 2.69 34.64 -21.09
N LYS A 278 1.93 35.31 -21.96
CA LYS A 278 2.24 36.67 -22.44
C LYS A 278 1.79 37.76 -21.45
N ASP A 279 0.95 37.40 -20.47
CA ASP A 279 0.49 38.30 -19.41
C ASP A 279 1.09 37.86 -18.06
N ASP A 280 1.97 38.69 -17.50
CA ASP A 280 2.73 38.37 -16.27
C ASP A 280 1.81 38.14 -15.06
N ASP A 281 0.71 38.89 -14.95
CA ASP A 281 -0.23 38.77 -13.84
C ASP A 281 -0.98 37.46 -13.89
N LEU A 282 -1.48 37.08 -15.08
CA LEU A 282 -2.15 35.80 -15.28
C LEU A 282 -1.18 34.62 -15.13
N SER A 283 0.04 34.73 -15.68
CA SER A 283 1.05 33.68 -15.55
C SER A 283 1.41 33.42 -14.10
N GLN A 284 1.64 34.47 -13.30
CA GLN A 284 1.93 34.32 -11.87
C GLN A 284 0.73 33.79 -11.09
N PHE A 285 -0.47 34.30 -11.37
CA PHE A 285 -1.70 33.85 -10.71
C PHE A 285 -1.91 32.34 -10.87
N PHE A 286 -1.95 31.83 -12.11
CA PHE A 286 -2.22 30.40 -12.33
C PHE A 286 -1.11 29.50 -11.82
N LYS A 287 0.16 29.94 -11.84
CA LYS A 287 1.27 29.21 -11.22
C LYS A 287 1.10 29.07 -9.71
N LYS A 288 0.69 30.15 -9.03
CA LYS A 288 0.55 30.21 -7.57
C LYS A 288 -0.79 29.67 -7.06
N PHE A 289 -1.86 29.75 -7.85
CA PHE A 289 -3.20 29.29 -7.51
C PHE A 289 -3.18 27.80 -7.16
N SER A 290 -3.31 27.47 -5.89
CA SER A 290 -3.19 26.09 -5.41
C SER A 290 -3.86 25.94 -4.04
N PHE A 291 -4.37 24.75 -3.79
CA PHE A 291 -4.80 24.32 -2.46
C PHE A 291 -3.60 23.77 -1.69
N SER A 292 -3.64 23.86 -0.36
CA SER A 292 -2.59 23.31 0.50
C SER A 292 -2.97 21.98 1.15
N SER A 293 -4.21 21.53 0.97
CA SER A 293 -4.74 20.27 1.51
C SER A 293 -6.05 19.91 0.80
N GLU A 294 -6.30 18.60 0.65
CA GLU A 294 -7.56 18.03 0.17
C GLU A 294 -8.77 18.47 1.01
N LEU A 295 -8.59 18.70 2.30
CA LEU A 295 -9.67 19.15 3.19
C LEU A 295 -10.29 20.48 2.73
N GLN A 296 -9.49 21.35 2.10
CA GLN A 296 -9.98 22.65 1.64
C GLN A 296 -11.04 22.52 0.55
N ILE A 297 -10.84 21.61 -0.40
CA ILE A 297 -11.82 21.40 -1.47
C ILE A 297 -13.02 20.60 -0.94
N THR A 298 -12.80 19.63 -0.05
CA THR A 298 -13.87 18.83 0.54
C THR A 298 -14.80 19.65 1.43
N ASP A 299 -14.28 20.59 2.22
CA ASP A 299 -15.10 21.47 3.08
C ASP A 299 -16.05 22.33 2.24
N ILE A 300 -15.58 22.90 1.12
CA ILE A 300 -16.43 23.68 0.21
C ILE A 300 -17.47 22.78 -0.47
N MET A 301 -17.07 21.58 -0.91
CA MET A 301 -18.01 20.61 -1.48
C MET A 301 -19.11 20.23 -0.47
N ASN A 302 -18.75 20.04 0.80
CA ASN A 302 -19.72 19.74 1.86
C ASN A 302 -20.73 20.88 2.08
N ASP A 303 -20.27 22.14 2.06
CA ASP A 303 -21.16 23.31 2.17
C ASP A 303 -22.17 23.39 1.02
N ILE A 304 -21.77 23.04 -0.19
CA ILE A 304 -22.67 23.02 -1.35
C ILE A 304 -23.62 21.82 -1.24
N ALA A 305 -23.07 20.62 -1.03
CA ALA A 305 -23.81 19.37 -1.07
C ALA A 305 -24.83 19.24 0.07
N TYR A 306 -24.53 19.76 1.26
CA TYR A 306 -25.35 19.55 2.46
C TYR A 306 -25.98 20.83 3.03
N ASN A 307 -25.32 21.98 2.89
CA ASN A 307 -25.86 23.25 3.38
C ASN A 307 -26.68 24.01 2.31
N GLY A 308 -26.71 23.51 1.06
CA GLY A 308 -27.50 24.07 -0.03
C GLY A 308 -27.02 25.46 -0.47
N THR A 309 -25.76 25.77 -0.20
CA THR A 309 -25.13 27.02 -0.62
C THR A 309 -24.82 26.99 -2.11
N SER A 310 -24.86 28.14 -2.77
CA SER A 310 -24.43 28.21 -4.17
C SER A 310 -22.90 28.04 -4.25
N PRO A 311 -22.34 27.55 -5.37
CA PRO A 311 -20.89 27.47 -5.55
C PRO A 311 -20.17 28.80 -5.29
N PHE A 312 -20.77 29.92 -5.69
CA PHE A 312 -20.27 31.26 -5.41
C PHE A 312 -20.24 31.57 -3.92
N ASP A 313 -21.35 31.37 -3.21
CA ASP A 313 -21.43 31.71 -1.78
C ASP A 313 -20.49 30.85 -0.94
N ALA A 314 -20.40 29.56 -1.24
CA ALA A 314 -19.47 28.64 -0.58
C ALA A 314 -18.01 29.05 -0.81
N SER A 315 -17.64 29.31 -2.07
CA SER A 315 -16.30 29.78 -2.44
C SER A 315 -15.98 31.14 -1.80
N CYS A 316 -16.96 32.05 -1.75
CA CYS A 316 -16.80 33.36 -1.14
C CYS A 316 -16.58 33.28 0.38
N ASN A 317 -17.39 32.48 1.08
CA ASN A 317 -17.23 32.24 2.51
C ASN A 317 -15.87 31.63 2.81
N TRP A 318 -15.43 30.68 1.98
CA TRP A 318 -14.11 30.07 2.11
C TRP A 318 -12.98 31.10 1.92
N ILE A 319 -13.03 31.94 0.89
CA ILE A 319 -12.01 32.98 0.65
C ILE A 319 -11.95 33.97 1.82
N LYS A 320 -13.10 34.41 2.36
CA LYS A 320 -13.17 35.31 3.51
C LYS A 320 -12.49 34.73 4.75
N ASN A 321 -12.63 33.43 4.98
CA ASN A 321 -12.00 32.73 6.09
C ASN A 321 -10.52 32.38 5.82
N ASN A 322 -10.08 32.36 4.56
CA ASN A 322 -8.76 31.91 4.13
C ASN A 322 -7.95 32.99 3.37
N THR A 323 -8.13 34.26 3.73
CA THR A 323 -7.48 35.40 3.05
C THR A 323 -5.94 35.31 2.98
N ILE A 324 -5.30 34.70 3.98
CA ILE A 324 -3.84 34.47 3.99
C ILE A 324 -3.42 33.53 2.85
N ILE A 325 -4.23 32.51 2.55
CA ILE A 325 -3.95 31.56 1.47
C ILE A 325 -4.19 32.26 0.13
N MET A 326 -5.35 32.91 -0.03
CA MET A 326 -5.68 33.64 -1.26
C MET A 326 -4.61 34.69 -1.62
N LYS A 327 -4.11 35.46 -0.65
CA LYS A 327 -3.05 36.46 -0.89
C LYS A 327 -1.76 35.86 -1.46
N LYS A 328 -1.46 34.58 -1.20
CA LYS A 328 -0.29 33.90 -1.79
C LYS A 328 -0.48 33.61 -3.27
N TRP A 329 -1.71 33.61 -3.78
CA TRP A 329 -2.01 33.42 -5.21
C TRP A 329 -1.78 34.69 -6.02
N LEU A 330 -1.70 35.86 -5.38
CA LEU A 330 -1.54 37.14 -6.08
C LEU A 330 -0.12 37.33 -6.65
N PRO A 331 0.04 38.09 -7.73
CA PRO A 331 1.35 38.48 -8.26
C PRO A 331 2.20 39.22 -7.22
N ASP A 332 3.53 39.07 -7.29
CA ASP A 332 4.45 39.57 -6.24
C ASP A 332 4.35 41.08 -6.02
N LYS A 333 4.06 41.83 -7.08
CA LYS A 333 3.87 43.29 -7.02
C LYS A 333 2.69 43.75 -6.15
N MET A 334 1.76 42.84 -5.84
CA MET A 334 0.58 43.11 -5.00
C MET A 334 0.72 42.55 -3.58
N SER A 335 1.68 41.66 -3.30
CA SER A 335 1.83 41.02 -1.98
C SER A 335 2.51 41.91 -0.92
N THR A 336 3.09 43.05 -1.32
CA THR A 336 3.89 43.94 -0.45
C THR A 336 3.09 44.97 0.35
N GLY A 337 1.76 44.84 0.43
CA GLY A 337 0.86 45.83 1.02
C GLY A 337 0.51 45.66 2.51
N SER A 338 1.33 45.04 3.37
CA SER A 338 1.04 44.95 4.82
C SER A 338 2.28 44.61 5.69
N ALA A 339 3.29 45.47 5.72
CA ALA A 339 4.35 45.37 6.74
C ALA A 339 5.07 46.71 6.96
N ALA A 340 4.40 47.70 7.58
CA ALA A 340 5.08 48.88 8.09
C ALA A 340 4.24 49.62 9.15
N LEU A 341 4.16 49.07 10.37
CA LEU A 341 4.06 49.90 11.56
C LEU A 341 4.54 49.08 12.76
N ILE A 342 5.67 49.48 13.33
CA ILE A 342 5.92 49.66 14.77
C ILE A 342 7.41 50.03 14.90
N GLY A 343 7.65 51.33 15.04
CA GLY A 343 8.86 51.90 15.61
C GLY A 343 8.51 52.55 16.94
N THR A 344 9.51 52.61 17.83
CA THR A 344 9.46 52.97 19.28
C THR A 344 9.02 51.77 20.13
N ILE A 345 9.88 51.12 20.93
CA ILE A 345 10.69 51.68 22.01
C ILE A 345 12.07 50.99 22.05
N VAL A 346 13.12 51.71 21.64
CA VAL A 346 14.52 51.30 21.86
C VAL A 346 14.92 51.79 23.24
N GLY A 347 14.91 50.87 24.19
CA GLY A 347 15.34 51.08 25.58
C GLY A 347 15.07 49.84 26.44
N SER A 348 13.95 49.15 26.19
CA SER A 348 13.56 47.91 26.88
C SER A 348 13.97 46.63 26.12
N VAL A 349 14.18 46.75 24.80
CA VAL A 349 14.43 45.62 23.89
C VAL A 349 15.83 45.03 24.04
N THR A 350 16.84 45.81 24.46
CA THR A 350 18.21 45.28 24.64
C THR A 350 18.31 44.35 25.86
N ILE A 351 17.62 44.66 26.96
CA ILE A 351 17.59 43.80 28.15
C ILE A 351 16.76 42.54 27.87
N LEU A 352 15.60 42.68 27.21
CA LEU A 352 14.79 41.53 26.80
C LEU A 352 15.50 40.65 25.78
N LEU A 353 16.22 41.20 24.80
CA LEU A 353 17.02 40.42 23.86
C LEU A 353 18.22 39.74 24.52
N PHE A 354 18.83 40.34 25.54
CA PHE A 354 19.86 39.67 26.35
C PHE A 354 19.29 38.54 27.19
N VAL A 355 18.13 38.74 27.82
CA VAL A 355 17.45 37.70 28.61
C VAL A 355 16.94 36.57 27.71
N PHE A 356 16.31 36.88 26.58
CA PHE A 356 15.91 35.88 25.59
C PHE A 356 17.10 35.20 24.94
N GLY A 357 18.19 35.93 24.68
CA GLY A 357 19.45 35.36 24.20
C GLY A 357 20.08 34.41 25.23
N LEU A 358 20.08 34.79 26.50
CA LEU A 358 20.58 33.94 27.59
C LEU A 358 19.70 32.69 27.77
N ILE A 359 18.38 32.85 27.77
CA ILE A 359 17.42 31.73 27.83
C ILE A 359 17.60 30.83 26.61
N PHE A 360 17.78 31.38 25.41
CA PHE A 360 18.04 30.61 24.21
C PHE A 360 19.34 29.81 24.30
N VAL A 361 20.43 30.42 24.80
CA VAL A 361 21.70 29.73 25.02
C VAL A 361 21.56 28.63 26.08
N VAL A 362 20.87 28.88 27.19
CA VAL A 362 20.62 27.86 28.23
C VAL A 362 19.77 26.72 27.68
N CYS A 363 18.68 27.01 26.96
CA CYS A 363 17.86 26.02 26.29
C CYS A 363 18.65 25.24 25.23
N LEU A 364 19.54 25.90 24.49
CA LEU A 364 20.43 25.26 23.51
C LEU A 364 21.44 24.34 24.19
N VAL A 365 22.03 24.75 25.32
CA VAL A 365 22.95 23.91 26.10
C VAL A 365 22.21 22.72 26.70
N ILE A 366 21.02 22.92 27.28
CA ILE A 366 20.16 21.84 27.78
C ILE A 366 19.78 20.90 26.63
N PHE A 367 19.42 21.42 25.47
CA PHE A 367 19.10 20.64 24.28
C PHE A 367 20.30 19.84 23.77
N ILE A 368 21.49 20.43 23.74
CA ILE A 368 22.74 19.75 23.38
C ILE A 368 23.09 18.67 24.42
N MET A 369 22.94 18.95 25.71
CA MET A 369 23.17 17.99 26.79
C MET A 369 22.16 16.83 26.73
N TYR A 370 20.89 17.14 26.47
CA TYR A 370 19.82 16.17 26.28
C TYR A 370 20.09 15.28 25.05
N ARG A 371 20.43 15.89 23.90
CA ARG A 371 20.86 15.18 22.68
C ARG A 371 22.09 14.30 22.94
N ARG A 372 23.07 14.78 23.72
CA ARG A 372 24.26 13.99 24.11
C ARG A 372 23.90 12.82 25.03
N LYS A 373 22.99 13.02 25.98
CA LYS A 373 22.50 11.97 26.88
C LYS A 373 21.76 10.89 26.10
N LEU A 374 20.84 11.27 25.21
CA LEU A 374 20.14 10.36 24.31
C LEU A 374 21.10 9.57 23.41
N ARG A 375 22.12 10.24 22.85
CA ARG A 375 23.18 9.57 22.06
C ARG A 375 23.95 8.53 22.88
N LYS A 376 24.35 8.86 24.11
CA LYS A 376 25.04 7.91 24.99
C LYS A 376 24.14 6.72 25.36
N GLN A 377 22.85 6.96 25.58
CA GLN A 377 21.89 5.88 25.82
C GLN A 377 21.71 4.98 24.59
N ALA A 378 21.62 5.56 23.39
CA ALA A 378 21.46 4.81 22.15
C ALA A 378 22.65 3.88 21.82
N LEU A 379 23.85 4.18 22.32
CA LEU A 379 25.08 3.38 22.09
C LEU A 379 25.46 2.47 23.27
N ARG A 380 24.60 2.38 24.30
CA ARG A 380 24.96 1.75 25.58
C ARG A 380 25.36 0.28 25.42
N TYR A 381 24.63 -0.44 24.59
CA TYR A 381 24.78 -1.89 24.41
C TYR A 381 25.46 -2.29 23.10
N ALA A 382 25.99 -1.33 22.33
CA ALA A 382 26.66 -1.64 21.07
C ALA A 382 27.93 -2.46 21.33
N PRO A 383 28.07 -3.67 20.77
CA PRO A 383 29.29 -4.44 20.87
C PRO A 383 30.48 -3.70 20.26
N LYS A 384 31.60 -3.65 20.99
CA LYS A 384 32.82 -2.93 20.55
C LYS A 384 33.99 -3.87 20.28
N THR A 385 33.78 -5.16 20.53
CA THR A 385 34.78 -6.21 20.45
C THR A 385 34.15 -7.44 19.80
N LEU A 386 34.97 -8.21 19.11
CA LEU A 386 34.61 -9.47 18.47
C LEU A 386 34.89 -10.65 19.43
N PRO A 387 34.20 -11.80 19.28
CA PRO A 387 33.08 -12.05 18.37
C PRO A 387 31.82 -11.29 18.78
N ILE A 388 30.92 -11.04 17.82
CA ILE A 388 29.59 -10.50 18.09
C ILE A 388 28.54 -11.54 17.70
N THR A 389 27.39 -11.48 18.36
CA THR A 389 26.20 -12.22 17.92
C THR A 389 25.24 -11.26 17.24
N VAL A 390 24.83 -11.58 16.01
CA VAL A 390 23.89 -10.77 15.23
C VAL A 390 22.62 -11.55 15.01
N VAL A 391 21.49 -10.86 15.18
CA VAL A 391 20.14 -11.36 14.90
C VAL A 391 19.54 -10.51 13.79
N PHE A 392 19.10 -11.16 12.71
CA PHE A 392 18.20 -10.57 11.74
C PHE A 392 16.79 -11.06 11.99
N THR A 393 15.82 -10.17 11.84
CA THR A 393 14.40 -10.51 11.85
C THR A 393 13.69 -9.93 10.66
N ASP A 394 12.58 -10.53 10.26
CA ASP A 394 11.68 -10.00 9.21
C ASP A 394 10.27 -10.56 9.42
N ILE A 395 9.21 -9.84 9.02
CA ILE A 395 7.87 -10.42 9.04
C ILE A 395 7.70 -11.24 7.76
N GLN A 396 7.41 -12.54 7.90
CA GLN A 396 7.10 -13.41 6.78
C GLN A 396 5.95 -12.83 5.97
N ASN A 397 6.13 -12.79 4.64
CA ASN A 397 5.16 -12.26 3.70
C ASN A 397 4.70 -10.82 4.03
N SER A 398 5.56 -10.01 4.66
CA SER A 398 5.22 -8.62 5.01
C SER A 398 4.83 -7.78 3.80
N THR A 399 5.46 -8.00 2.64
CA THR A 399 5.06 -7.33 1.38
C THR A 399 3.60 -7.62 1.03
N LEU A 400 3.14 -8.87 1.23
CA LEU A 400 1.75 -9.24 1.02
C LEU A 400 0.85 -8.55 2.06
N LEU A 401 1.20 -8.56 3.34
CA LEU A 401 0.44 -7.89 4.40
C LEU A 401 0.34 -6.37 4.18
N TRP A 402 1.43 -5.74 3.76
CA TRP A 402 1.48 -4.33 3.38
C TRP A 402 0.61 -4.04 2.16
N SER A 403 0.59 -4.92 1.16
CA SER A 403 -0.25 -4.76 -0.03
C SER A 403 -1.73 -5.00 0.25
N THR A 404 -2.06 -5.83 1.24
CA THR A 404 -3.44 -6.25 1.53
C THR A 404 -4.14 -5.28 2.49
N CYS A 405 -3.43 -4.70 3.45
CA CYS A 405 -4.03 -3.81 4.45
C CYS A 405 -3.03 -2.78 5.00
N PRO A 406 -2.60 -1.81 4.17
CA PRO A 406 -1.50 -0.89 4.53
C PRO A 406 -1.79 -0.04 5.78
N ASP A 407 -3.03 0.39 6.00
CA ASP A 407 -3.37 1.21 7.16
C ASP A 407 -3.38 0.43 8.47
N LYS A 408 -3.81 -0.84 8.44
CA LYS A 408 -3.77 -1.73 9.62
C LYS A 408 -2.36 -2.26 9.85
N MET A 409 -1.58 -2.46 8.80
CA MET A 409 -0.19 -2.89 8.88
C MET A 409 0.68 -1.85 9.61
N LYS A 410 0.34 -0.55 9.56
CA LYS A 410 0.98 0.47 10.41
C LYS A 410 0.81 0.14 11.90
N ASN A 411 -0.40 -0.20 12.35
CA ASN A 411 -0.67 -0.59 13.74
C ASN A 411 0.04 -1.90 14.11
N VAL A 412 0.09 -2.87 13.18
CA VAL A 412 0.86 -4.10 13.36
C VAL A 412 2.34 -3.79 13.53
N LEU A 413 2.92 -2.92 12.69
CA LEU A 413 4.30 -2.49 12.82
C LEU A 413 4.56 -1.72 14.11
N GLU A 414 3.63 -0.89 14.57
CA GLU A 414 3.78 -0.20 15.86
C GLU A 414 3.88 -1.21 17.01
N ILE A 415 2.99 -2.20 17.07
CA ILE A 415 3.00 -3.25 18.09
C ILE A 415 4.25 -4.13 17.95
N HIS A 416 4.58 -4.56 16.73
CA HIS A 416 5.78 -5.33 16.42
C HIS A 416 7.04 -4.60 16.87
N ASN A 417 7.22 -3.35 16.44
CA ASN A 417 8.40 -2.54 16.78
C ASN A 417 8.49 -2.27 18.28
N LEU A 418 7.35 -2.15 18.97
CA LEU A 418 7.31 -2.05 20.42
C LEU A 418 7.79 -3.35 21.08
N VAL A 419 7.25 -4.51 20.69
CA VAL A 419 7.67 -5.83 21.21
C VAL A 419 9.17 -6.05 20.98
N MET A 420 9.66 -5.71 19.79
CA MET A 420 11.07 -5.77 19.43
C MET A 420 11.91 -4.90 20.36
N ARG A 421 11.62 -3.59 20.45
CA ARG A 421 12.42 -2.65 21.23
C ARG A 421 12.40 -2.90 22.73
N VAL A 422 11.27 -3.36 23.28
CA VAL A 422 11.16 -3.77 24.69
C VAL A 422 12.10 -4.95 24.97
N ASN A 423 12.14 -5.95 24.08
CA ASN A 423 13.03 -7.09 24.25
C ASN A 423 14.50 -6.77 23.93
N ILE A 424 14.78 -5.87 22.99
CA ILE A 424 16.14 -5.35 22.74
C ILE A 424 16.70 -4.72 24.01
N ASP A 425 15.95 -3.84 24.69
CA ASP A 425 16.43 -3.22 25.94
C ASP A 425 16.58 -4.24 27.08
N LYS A 426 15.60 -5.15 27.22
CA LYS A 426 15.59 -6.20 28.24
C LYS A 426 16.81 -7.12 28.17
N TYR A 427 17.26 -7.44 26.96
CA TYR A 427 18.41 -8.32 26.72
C TYR A 427 19.67 -7.59 26.29
N HIS A 428 19.73 -6.28 26.52
CA HIS A 428 20.93 -5.49 26.25
C HIS A 428 21.44 -5.65 24.81
N GLY A 429 20.50 -5.67 23.87
CA GLY A 429 20.78 -5.66 22.44
C GLY A 429 20.99 -4.24 21.92
N TYR A 430 21.67 -4.14 20.78
CA TYR A 430 21.87 -2.91 20.04
C TYR A 430 21.17 -2.96 18.69
N GLU A 431 20.08 -2.20 18.54
CA GLU A 431 19.38 -1.98 17.25
C GLU A 431 20.37 -1.30 16.29
N CYS A 432 20.92 -2.05 15.34
CA CYS A 432 21.90 -1.53 14.37
C CYS A 432 21.16 -0.75 13.29
N LYS A 433 20.22 -1.43 12.64
CA LYS A 433 19.43 -0.96 11.51
C LYS A 433 18.02 -1.52 11.60
N THR A 434 17.08 -0.74 11.06
CA THR A 434 15.68 -1.14 10.92
C THR A 434 15.25 -0.70 9.53
N GLN A 435 14.78 -1.65 8.71
CA GLN A 435 14.34 -1.40 7.35
C GLN A 435 12.96 -2.00 7.16
N GLY A 436 11.93 -1.15 7.10
CA GLY A 436 10.54 -1.61 7.10
C GLY A 436 10.21 -2.36 8.40
N ASP A 437 9.95 -3.65 8.25
CA ASP A 437 9.63 -4.62 9.29
C ASP A 437 10.85 -5.45 9.75
N SER A 438 11.99 -5.31 9.09
CA SER A 438 13.22 -6.02 9.43
C SER A 438 14.05 -5.29 10.48
N PHE A 439 14.59 -6.03 11.46
CA PHE A 439 15.55 -5.53 12.44
C PHE A 439 16.87 -6.27 12.31
N MET A 440 17.96 -5.51 12.36
CA MET A 440 19.31 -6.01 12.61
C MET A 440 19.71 -5.62 14.03
N VAL A 441 19.92 -6.61 14.90
CA VAL A 441 20.29 -6.39 16.30
C VAL A 441 21.61 -7.09 16.61
N ALA A 442 22.55 -6.38 17.22
CA ALA A 442 23.83 -6.93 17.65
C ALA A 442 23.89 -7.08 19.17
N PHE A 443 24.51 -8.17 19.62
CA PHE A 443 24.69 -8.54 21.02
C PHE A 443 26.15 -8.88 21.28
N GLU A 444 26.62 -8.52 22.48
CA GLU A 444 27.95 -8.90 22.97
C GLU A 444 27.98 -10.35 23.46
N SER A 445 26.81 -10.95 23.72
CA SER A 445 26.68 -12.31 24.25
C SER A 445 25.66 -13.15 23.46
N PRO A 446 26.02 -14.39 23.06
CA PRO A 446 25.08 -15.30 22.40
C PRO A 446 23.90 -15.69 23.30
N LEU A 447 24.10 -15.69 24.63
CA LEU A 447 23.04 -15.97 25.61
C LEU A 447 21.97 -14.88 25.60
N MET A 448 22.38 -13.60 25.48
CA MET A 448 21.45 -12.47 25.41
C MET A 448 20.65 -12.49 24.11
N ALA A 449 21.31 -12.80 22.99
CA ALA A 449 20.65 -12.98 21.69
C ALA A 449 19.62 -14.12 21.73
N LEU A 450 19.95 -15.27 22.33
CA LEU A 450 19.02 -16.37 22.52
C LEU A 450 17.78 -15.94 23.33
N GLY A 451 18.01 -15.25 24.44
CA GLY A 451 16.96 -14.73 25.30
C GLY A 451 16.02 -13.76 24.58
N PHE A 452 16.61 -12.88 23.77
CA PHE A 452 15.89 -11.97 22.90
C PHE A 452 14.98 -12.72 21.93
N CYS A 453 15.53 -13.65 21.13
CA CYS A 453 14.76 -14.37 20.11
C CYS A 453 13.58 -15.14 20.72
N LEU A 454 13.82 -15.91 21.77
CA LEU A 454 12.77 -16.74 22.41
C LEU A 454 11.66 -15.88 23.02
N ASN A 455 12.01 -14.80 23.73
CA ASN A 455 10.99 -13.93 24.29
C ASN A 455 10.24 -13.13 23.23
N VAL A 456 10.89 -12.67 22.17
CA VAL A 456 10.17 -11.97 21.09
C VAL A 456 9.13 -12.90 20.49
N GLN A 457 9.50 -14.15 20.15
CA GLN A 457 8.52 -15.12 19.61
C GLN A 457 7.33 -15.34 20.57
N ARG A 458 7.59 -15.41 21.88
CA ARG A 458 6.53 -15.54 22.89
C ARG A 458 5.69 -14.27 23.01
N ASP A 459 6.32 -13.10 23.11
CA ASP A 459 5.63 -11.83 23.34
C ASP A 459 4.83 -11.43 22.09
N LEU A 460 5.28 -11.79 20.89
CA LEU A 460 4.51 -11.66 19.66
C LEU A 460 3.25 -12.55 19.68
N LEU A 461 3.35 -13.81 20.14
CA LEU A 461 2.18 -14.69 20.28
C LEU A 461 1.11 -14.10 21.22
N LEU A 462 1.56 -13.44 22.30
CA LEU A 462 0.71 -12.90 23.36
C LEU A 462 0.28 -11.44 23.13
N ALA A 463 0.85 -10.76 22.14
CA ALA A 463 0.56 -9.36 21.87
C ALA A 463 -0.89 -9.14 21.42
N ASN A 464 -1.47 -7.99 21.77
CA ASN A 464 -2.85 -7.65 21.40
C ASN A 464 -2.92 -7.13 19.97
N TRP A 465 -2.84 -8.05 19.00
CA TRP A 465 -2.99 -7.72 17.59
C TRP A 465 -4.41 -7.21 17.28
N PRO A 466 -4.56 -6.28 16.32
CA PRO A 466 -5.88 -5.89 15.81
C PRO A 466 -6.64 -7.14 15.36
N LEU A 467 -7.89 -7.30 15.81
CA LEU A 467 -8.65 -8.53 15.58
C LEU A 467 -8.87 -8.78 14.08
N GLU A 468 -9.04 -7.72 13.31
CA GLU A 468 -9.20 -7.77 11.85
C GLU A 468 -7.94 -8.29 11.16
N MET A 469 -6.77 -8.10 11.78
CA MET A 469 -5.52 -8.62 11.23
C MET A 469 -5.39 -10.13 11.45
N LEU A 470 -6.09 -10.72 12.42
CA LEU A 470 -6.08 -12.16 12.67
C LEU A 470 -6.93 -12.95 11.65
N GLU A 471 -7.55 -12.30 10.68
CA GLU A 471 -8.26 -12.97 9.59
C GLU A 471 -7.31 -13.40 8.46
N TYR A 472 -6.14 -12.77 8.34
CA TYR A 472 -5.15 -13.10 7.31
C TYR A 472 -4.38 -14.38 7.63
N GLU A 473 -4.11 -15.20 6.61
CA GLU A 473 -3.47 -16.52 6.75
C GLU A 473 -2.15 -16.48 7.57
N ASP A 474 -1.25 -15.53 7.27
CA ASP A 474 0.04 -15.37 7.97
C ASP A 474 -0.06 -14.64 9.32
N MET A 475 -1.27 -14.27 9.74
CA MET A 475 -1.53 -13.54 10.99
C MET A 475 -2.49 -14.28 11.90
N ARG A 476 -3.28 -15.21 11.36
CA ARG A 476 -4.41 -15.83 12.05
C ARG A 476 -4.03 -16.60 13.29
N GLU A 477 -5.01 -16.85 14.13
CA GLU A 477 -4.85 -17.82 15.19
C GLU A 477 -4.79 -19.23 14.59
N VAL A 478 -3.68 -19.92 14.84
CA VAL A 478 -3.54 -21.34 14.54
C VAL A 478 -3.39 -22.08 15.85
N LYS A 479 -4.24 -23.09 16.05
CA LYS A 479 -4.21 -23.94 17.22
C LYS A 479 -3.96 -25.38 16.82
N TRP A 480 -3.20 -26.10 17.64
CA TRP A 480 -3.04 -27.54 17.57
C TRP A 480 -3.45 -28.13 18.91
N GLU A 481 -4.39 -29.07 18.93
CA GLU A 481 -4.92 -29.64 20.18
C GLU A 481 -5.33 -28.57 21.21
N GLU A 482 -6.09 -27.55 20.75
CA GLU A 482 -6.52 -26.37 21.54
C GLU A 482 -5.39 -25.42 22.01
N LYS A 483 -4.13 -25.72 21.69
CA LYS A 483 -2.97 -24.92 22.08
C LYS A 483 -2.62 -23.96 20.96
N LEU A 484 -2.56 -22.67 21.32
CA LEU A 484 -2.24 -21.60 20.38
C LEU A 484 -0.76 -21.70 19.95
N ILE A 485 -0.54 -21.96 18.66
CA ILE A 485 0.81 -22.09 18.08
C ILE A 485 1.20 -20.90 17.21
N TYR A 486 0.23 -20.20 16.64
CA TYR A 486 0.49 -18.95 15.94
C TYR A 486 -0.62 -17.94 16.17
N ARG A 487 -0.23 -16.66 16.27
CA ARG A 487 -1.13 -15.50 16.40
C ARG A 487 -0.34 -14.22 16.14
N GLY A 488 -0.83 -13.35 15.26
CA GLY A 488 -0.11 -12.16 14.82
C GLY A 488 0.97 -12.42 13.76
N PRO A 489 1.80 -11.43 13.41
CA PRO A 489 2.79 -11.56 12.34
C PRO A 489 3.78 -12.68 12.62
N ARG A 490 4.04 -13.53 11.62
CA ARG A 490 5.06 -14.58 11.74
C ARG A 490 6.42 -13.95 11.49
N VAL A 491 7.19 -13.76 12.56
CA VAL A 491 8.53 -13.17 12.44
C VAL A 491 9.56 -14.26 12.23
N ARG A 492 10.30 -14.17 11.12
CA ARG A 492 11.51 -14.93 10.82
C ARG A 492 12.66 -14.41 11.67
N MET A 493 13.56 -15.31 12.09
CA MET A 493 14.75 -14.92 12.85
C MET A 493 15.94 -15.80 12.49
N GLY A 494 17.05 -15.16 12.14
CA GLY A 494 18.34 -15.80 11.91
C GLY A 494 19.40 -15.26 12.84
N VAL A 495 20.14 -16.16 13.50
CA VAL A 495 21.15 -15.83 14.51
C VAL A 495 22.50 -16.42 14.14
N HIS A 496 23.56 -15.61 14.19
CA HIS A 496 24.93 -16.08 13.97
C HIS A 496 25.90 -15.40 14.93
N THR A 497 26.94 -16.12 15.35
CA THR A 497 28.06 -15.54 16.11
C THR A 497 29.34 -15.68 15.31
N GLY A 498 30.02 -14.55 15.09
CA GLY A 498 31.22 -14.51 14.25
C GLY A 498 32.19 -13.42 14.67
N SER A 499 33.46 -13.63 14.32
CA SER A 499 34.54 -12.63 14.46
C SER A 499 34.93 -12.01 13.12
N ASP A 500 34.37 -12.49 12.01
CA ASP A 500 34.64 -12.09 10.63
C ASP A 500 33.77 -10.90 10.21
N CYS A 501 33.82 -9.83 11.00
CA CYS A 501 33.22 -8.54 10.66
C CYS A 501 34.01 -7.36 11.20
N GLU A 502 33.88 -6.24 10.50
CA GLU A 502 34.47 -4.96 10.87
C GLU A 502 33.45 -4.10 11.60
N ILE A 503 33.89 -3.49 12.72
CA ILE A 503 33.09 -2.57 13.52
C ILE A 503 33.41 -1.13 13.07
N HIS A 504 32.45 -0.49 12.42
CA HIS A 504 32.59 0.87 11.87
C HIS A 504 31.77 1.87 12.69
N MET A 505 32.34 3.02 13.02
CA MET A 505 31.57 4.14 13.57
C MET A 505 31.17 5.08 12.44
N ASP A 506 29.88 5.14 12.13
CA ASP A 506 29.35 6.05 11.12
C ASP A 506 29.59 7.50 11.55
N LYS A 507 30.26 8.26 10.68
CA LYS A 507 30.67 9.65 10.95
C LYS A 507 29.48 10.61 11.02
N THR A 508 28.37 10.29 10.36
CA THR A 508 27.14 11.08 10.26
C THR A 508 26.18 10.69 11.37
N THR A 509 25.80 9.41 11.45
CA THR A 509 24.80 8.94 12.42
C THR A 509 25.37 8.80 13.84
N LYS A 510 26.71 8.71 13.97
CA LYS A 510 27.43 8.43 15.23
C LYS A 510 26.97 7.11 15.87
N ARG A 511 26.57 6.15 15.04
CA ARG A 511 26.18 4.78 15.41
C ARG A 511 27.24 3.78 14.95
N PHE A 512 27.30 2.64 15.63
CA PHE A 512 28.12 1.53 15.18
C PHE A 512 27.37 0.80 14.06
N ASP A 513 28.11 0.48 13.00
CA ASP A 513 27.68 -0.39 11.92
C ASP A 513 28.62 -1.60 11.88
N TYR A 514 28.08 -2.74 11.51
CA TYR A 514 28.81 -3.99 11.44
C TYR A 514 28.74 -4.48 10.00
N ILE A 515 29.89 -4.77 9.40
CA ILE A 515 29.97 -5.14 7.99
C ILE A 515 30.92 -6.33 7.88
N GLY A 516 30.47 -7.40 7.23
CA GLY A 516 31.30 -8.59 7.03
C GLY A 516 30.48 -9.86 6.92
N ASN A 517 31.19 -10.98 6.85
CA ASN A 517 30.61 -12.29 6.62
C ASN A 517 29.70 -12.73 7.77
N ALA A 518 30.01 -12.39 9.03
CA ALA A 518 29.12 -12.66 10.16
C ALA A 518 27.71 -12.07 9.97
N ILE A 519 27.61 -10.88 9.36
CA ILE A 519 26.34 -10.19 9.11
C ILE A 519 25.59 -10.87 7.96
N ASN A 520 26.31 -11.19 6.87
CA ASN A 520 25.74 -11.86 5.71
C ASN A 520 25.21 -13.25 6.08
N LYS A 521 25.94 -14.02 6.90
CA LYS A 521 25.50 -15.32 7.41
C LYS A 521 24.21 -15.21 8.22
N ALA A 522 24.15 -14.28 9.18
CA ALA A 522 22.95 -14.06 9.98
C ALA A 522 21.72 -13.71 9.11
N SER A 523 21.90 -12.85 8.10
CA SER A 523 20.84 -12.46 7.16
C SER A 523 20.40 -13.61 6.25
N LYS A 524 21.32 -14.44 5.75
CA LYS A 524 20.97 -15.64 4.96
C LYS A 524 20.15 -16.63 5.78
N ILE A 525 20.57 -16.91 7.01
CA ILE A 525 19.85 -17.81 7.93
C ILE A 525 18.44 -17.30 8.21
N GLU A 526 18.26 -15.98 8.36
CA GLU A 526 16.92 -15.39 8.52
C GLU A 526 16.07 -15.62 7.26
N SER A 527 16.63 -15.40 6.07
CA SER A 527 15.88 -15.45 4.81
C SER A 527 15.28 -16.83 4.49
N ILE A 528 15.94 -17.90 4.92
CA ILE A 528 15.45 -19.29 4.79
C ILE A 528 14.63 -19.76 6.00
N SER A 529 14.61 -18.97 7.08
CA SER A 529 13.85 -19.34 8.26
C SER A 529 12.34 -19.26 8.02
N VAL A 530 11.58 -20.10 8.71
CA VAL A 530 10.12 -20.04 8.67
C VAL A 530 9.63 -19.09 9.75
N GLY A 531 8.65 -18.26 9.41
CA GLY A 531 8.07 -17.27 10.30
C GLY A 531 7.52 -17.91 11.58
N GLY A 532 7.92 -17.35 12.72
CA GLY A 532 7.59 -17.87 14.04
C GLY A 532 8.60 -18.88 14.60
N ARG A 533 9.69 -19.16 13.87
CA ARG A 533 10.85 -19.95 14.30
C ARG A 533 12.10 -19.09 14.48
N VAL A 534 13.12 -19.69 15.07
CA VAL A 534 14.44 -19.07 15.28
C VAL A 534 15.50 -20.04 14.77
N TYR A 535 16.23 -19.65 13.73
CA TYR A 535 17.28 -20.45 13.14
C TYR A 535 18.65 -19.88 13.52
N CYS A 536 19.65 -20.74 13.61
CA CYS A 536 21.00 -20.36 13.97
C CYS A 536 22.06 -21.18 13.25
N SER A 537 23.28 -20.66 13.25
CA SER A 537 24.45 -21.38 12.74
C SER A 537 25.06 -22.30 13.79
N GLU A 538 25.87 -23.26 13.35
CA GLU A 538 26.69 -24.09 14.24
C GLU A 538 27.59 -23.24 15.16
N GLU A 539 28.25 -22.20 14.61
CA GLU A 539 29.16 -21.34 15.39
C GLU A 539 28.45 -20.60 16.53
N PHE A 540 27.16 -20.28 16.37
CA PHE A 540 26.36 -19.73 17.46
C PHE A 540 26.16 -20.75 18.59
N ILE A 541 25.89 -22.01 18.26
CA ILE A 541 25.72 -23.10 19.22
C ILE A 541 27.04 -23.32 19.99
N GLU A 542 28.17 -23.32 19.30
CA GLU A 542 29.50 -23.43 19.93
C GLU A 542 29.78 -22.27 20.88
N ALA A 543 29.55 -21.03 20.44
CA ALA A 543 29.74 -19.85 21.26
C ALA A 543 28.83 -19.86 22.50
N LEU A 544 27.59 -20.35 22.36
CA LEU A 544 26.66 -20.52 23.47
C LEU A 544 27.18 -21.56 24.47
N LYS A 545 27.61 -22.74 24.01
CA LYS A 545 28.21 -23.79 24.86
C LYS A 545 29.40 -23.24 25.65
N HIS A 546 30.30 -22.50 25.00
CA HIS A 546 31.44 -21.85 25.66
C HIS A 546 31.01 -20.82 26.72
N THR A 547 30.00 -20.00 26.43
CA THR A 547 29.46 -19.00 27.35
C THR A 547 28.85 -19.66 28.60
N VAL A 548 28.03 -20.70 28.39
CA VAL A 548 27.39 -21.46 29.48
C VAL A 548 28.43 -22.12 30.38
N LEU A 549 29.43 -22.82 29.82
CA LEU A 549 30.49 -23.46 30.59
C LEU A 549 31.27 -22.44 31.44
N THR A 550 31.59 -21.28 30.88
CA THR A 550 32.32 -20.21 31.58
C THR A 550 31.50 -19.61 32.73
N GLN A 551 30.19 -19.40 32.52
CA GLN A 551 29.32 -18.81 33.54
C GLN A 551 28.97 -19.81 34.66
N ILE A 552 28.78 -21.09 34.37
CA ILE A 552 28.56 -22.14 35.39
C ILE A 552 29.76 -22.25 36.33
N ILE A 553 30.99 -22.10 35.81
CA ILE A 553 32.22 -22.14 36.62
C ILE A 553 32.34 -20.89 37.52
N THR A 554 31.80 -19.75 37.09
CA THR A 554 32.00 -18.45 37.75
C THR A 554 30.91 -18.13 38.79
N VAL A 555 29.69 -18.68 38.65
CA VAL A 555 28.53 -18.30 39.48
C VAL A 555 28.21 -19.37 40.55
N LYS A 556 28.92 -19.32 41.68
CA LYS A 556 28.40 -19.80 42.98
C LYS A 556 27.73 -18.62 43.73
N LYS A 557 26.54 -18.18 43.29
CA LYS A 557 25.53 -17.48 44.13
C LYS A 557 24.32 -17.03 43.31
N GLU A 558 23.15 -17.48 43.75
CA GLU A 558 21.82 -16.86 43.64
C GLU A 558 21.65 -15.76 42.59
N THR A 559 21.44 -16.16 41.34
CA THR A 559 20.33 -15.75 40.43
C THR A 559 20.66 -16.43 39.11
N THR A 560 20.34 -17.72 38.97
CA THR A 560 20.55 -18.41 37.69
C THR A 560 19.59 -17.82 36.68
N ASP A 561 20.13 -17.17 35.64
CA ASP A 561 19.36 -16.63 34.52
C ASP A 561 18.42 -17.72 33.98
N THR A 562 17.15 -17.39 33.77
CA THR A 562 16.10 -18.37 33.40
C THR A 562 16.47 -19.17 32.15
N ILE A 563 17.25 -18.57 31.24
CA ILE A 563 17.73 -19.20 30.01
C ILE A 563 18.88 -20.19 30.28
N LEU A 564 19.81 -19.85 31.17
CA LEU A 564 20.89 -20.76 31.57
C LEU A 564 20.34 -22.02 32.23
N LYS A 565 19.30 -21.85 33.05
CA LYS A 565 18.59 -22.98 33.66
C LYS A 565 17.97 -23.89 32.59
N LYS A 566 17.26 -23.32 31.61
CA LYS A 566 16.65 -24.05 30.49
C LYS A 566 17.68 -24.80 29.63
N LEU A 567 18.83 -24.17 29.34
CA LEU A 567 19.93 -24.82 28.63
C LEU A 567 20.52 -25.98 29.44
N ALA A 568 20.69 -25.80 30.76
CA ALA A 568 21.20 -26.84 31.64
C ALA A 568 20.23 -28.01 31.84
N GLU A 569 18.92 -27.75 31.80
CA GLU A 569 17.85 -28.75 31.92
C GLU A 569 17.50 -29.43 30.57
N ASN A 570 18.22 -29.09 29.49
CA ASN A 570 18.02 -29.59 28.13
C ASN A 570 16.65 -29.25 27.52
N ASP A 571 16.04 -28.15 28.00
CA ASP A 571 14.78 -27.60 27.50
C ASP A 571 14.95 -26.84 26.18
N ILE A 572 16.18 -26.58 25.75
CA ILE A 572 16.50 -25.96 24.47
C ILE A 572 17.38 -26.92 23.67
N GLN A 573 16.93 -27.28 22.47
CA GLN A 573 17.64 -28.18 21.57
C GLN A 573 17.78 -27.54 20.18
N PHE A 574 18.70 -28.09 19.38
CA PHE A 574 19.04 -27.57 18.07
C PHE A 574 18.85 -28.69 17.04
N PHE A 575 17.93 -28.50 16.10
CA PHE A 575 17.60 -29.48 15.09
C PHE A 575 18.10 -29.02 13.73
N ASN A 576 18.93 -29.82 13.07
CA ASN A 576 19.43 -29.51 11.74
C ASN A 576 18.26 -29.52 10.73
N VAL A 577 18.14 -28.48 9.92
CA VAL A 577 17.00 -28.28 8.99
C VAL A 577 17.41 -28.43 7.53
N GLU A 578 18.64 -28.08 7.15
CA GLU A 578 19.15 -28.14 5.77
C GLU A 578 20.68 -27.90 5.71
N GLU A 579 21.36 -28.47 4.70
CA GLU A 579 22.71 -28.10 4.24
C GLU A 579 22.56 -27.16 3.02
N GLU A 580 22.73 -25.85 3.21
CA GLU A 580 22.73 -24.89 2.11
C GLU A 580 24.16 -24.31 1.96
N GLU A 581 24.76 -24.41 0.77
CA GLU A 581 26.09 -23.84 0.45
C GLU A 581 27.22 -24.19 1.47
N ASP A 582 27.35 -25.44 1.90
CA ASP A 582 28.33 -25.91 2.92
C ASP A 582 28.15 -25.28 4.32
N GLN A 583 26.95 -24.80 4.69
CA GLN A 583 26.65 -24.30 6.04
C GLN A 583 25.50 -25.05 6.70
N GLU A 584 25.76 -25.59 7.89
CA GLU A 584 24.74 -26.24 8.71
C GLU A 584 23.85 -25.21 9.42
N VAL A 585 22.54 -25.32 9.20
CA VAL A 585 21.53 -24.45 9.82
C VAL A 585 20.65 -25.25 10.79
N TYR A 586 20.46 -24.67 11.97
CA TYR A 586 19.78 -25.32 13.08
C TYR A 586 18.55 -24.54 13.55
N TRP A 587 17.40 -25.20 13.65
CA TRP A 587 16.23 -24.69 14.33
C TRP A 587 16.39 -24.81 15.84
N ILE A 588 16.30 -23.68 16.53
CA ILE A 588 16.28 -23.61 18.00
C ILE A 588 14.88 -23.98 18.50
N MET A 589 14.79 -25.06 19.27
CA MET A 589 13.55 -25.56 19.83
C MET A 589 13.51 -25.45 21.35
N GLU A 590 12.60 -24.65 21.89
CA GLU A 590 12.35 -24.51 23.33
C GLU A 590 11.14 -25.37 23.75
N PHE A 591 11.39 -26.38 24.59
CA PHE A 591 10.40 -27.34 25.11
C PHE A 591 9.74 -26.92 26.42
N SER A 592 10.33 -25.97 27.14
CA SER A 592 9.67 -25.36 28.32
C SER A 592 8.39 -24.57 27.95
N PHE A 593 8.18 -24.34 26.65
CA PHE A 593 6.99 -23.72 26.09
C PHE A 593 6.40 -24.63 25.00
N ASP A 594 5.26 -25.28 25.28
CA ASP A 594 4.68 -26.33 24.43
C ASP A 594 4.49 -25.93 22.94
N ARG A 595 4.41 -24.63 22.65
CA ARG A 595 4.24 -24.07 21.29
C ARG A 595 5.19 -24.70 20.28
N THR A 596 6.47 -24.81 20.61
CA THR A 596 7.49 -25.24 19.63
C THR A 596 7.28 -26.69 19.22
N LEU A 597 6.95 -27.55 20.18
CA LEU A 597 6.61 -28.95 19.94
C LEU A 597 5.36 -29.08 19.06
N TYR A 598 4.34 -28.27 19.33
CA TYR A 598 3.11 -28.30 18.54
C TYR A 598 3.29 -27.76 17.11
N ILE A 599 4.17 -26.78 16.89
CA ILE A 599 4.55 -26.32 15.54
C ILE A 599 5.17 -27.46 14.74
N GLN A 600 6.11 -28.20 15.35
CA GLN A 600 6.75 -29.34 14.71
C GLN A 600 5.72 -30.41 14.31
N GLN A 601 4.80 -30.77 15.22
CA GLN A 601 3.76 -31.76 14.96
C GLN A 601 2.75 -31.32 13.90
N PHE A 602 2.34 -30.04 13.94
CA PHE A 602 1.43 -29.45 12.96
C PHE A 602 2.00 -29.49 11.54
N GLU A 603 3.27 -29.12 11.37
CA GLU A 603 3.91 -29.11 10.05
C GLU A 603 4.19 -30.49 9.50
N LEU A 604 4.57 -31.45 10.36
CA LEU A 604 4.66 -32.86 9.97
C LEU A 604 3.33 -33.37 9.42
N LYS A 605 2.19 -32.98 10.01
CA LYS A 605 0.87 -33.34 9.49
C LYS A 605 0.54 -32.64 8.16
N LEU A 606 0.84 -31.35 8.02
CA LEU A 606 0.59 -30.62 6.77
C LEU A 606 1.43 -31.15 5.59
N GLY A 607 2.70 -31.52 5.84
CA GLY A 607 3.54 -32.15 4.84
C GLY A 607 2.94 -33.46 4.32
N VAL A 608 2.39 -34.27 5.23
CA VAL A 608 1.66 -35.51 4.89
C VAL A 608 0.40 -35.22 4.08
N ASP A 609 -0.41 -34.23 4.46
CA ASP A 609 -1.65 -33.88 3.74
C ASP A 609 -1.39 -33.32 2.32
N LYS A 610 -0.30 -32.56 2.13
CA LYS A 610 0.10 -32.00 0.82
C LYS A 610 0.62 -33.09 -0.12
N GLU A 611 1.44 -34.00 0.38
CA GLU A 611 1.94 -35.15 -0.39
C GLU A 611 0.77 -36.07 -0.84
N VAL A 612 -0.25 -36.23 0.01
CA VAL A 612 -1.46 -36.99 -0.32
C VAL A 612 -2.31 -36.28 -1.38
N ALA A 613 -2.49 -34.96 -1.29
CA ALA A 613 -3.25 -34.18 -2.27
C ALA A 613 -2.61 -34.19 -3.67
N GLU A 614 -1.28 -34.08 -3.75
CA GLU A 614 -0.52 -34.14 -5.02
C GLU A 614 -0.63 -35.53 -5.68
N LYS A 615 -0.59 -36.61 -4.89
CA LYS A 615 -0.81 -37.99 -5.38
C LYS A 615 -2.23 -38.21 -5.91
N ILE A 616 -3.26 -37.65 -5.27
CA ILE A 616 -4.66 -37.74 -5.73
C ILE A 616 -4.85 -37.01 -7.06
N GLN A 617 -4.29 -35.80 -7.18
CA GLN A 617 -4.39 -35.00 -8.40
C GLN A 617 -3.70 -35.70 -9.58
N LEU A 618 -2.50 -36.24 -9.36
CA LEU A 618 -1.81 -37.01 -10.40
C LEU A 618 -2.61 -38.25 -10.85
N GLY A 619 -3.24 -38.96 -9.91
CA GLY A 619 -4.08 -40.12 -10.24
C GLY A 619 -5.28 -39.77 -11.14
N GLU A 620 -5.89 -38.60 -10.93
CA GLU A 620 -6.98 -38.10 -11.78
C GLU A 620 -6.48 -37.65 -13.16
N ASP A 621 -5.30 -37.04 -13.24
CA ASP A 621 -4.71 -36.60 -14.50
C ASP A 621 -4.24 -37.79 -15.36
N ILE A 622 -3.75 -38.87 -14.74
CA ILE A 622 -3.43 -40.13 -15.44
C ILE A 622 -4.70 -40.78 -16.00
N LYS A 623 -5.79 -40.84 -15.22
CA LYS A 623 -7.08 -41.38 -15.72
C LYS A 623 -7.57 -40.59 -16.92
N ARG A 624 -7.52 -39.25 -16.87
CA ARG A 624 -7.91 -38.40 -18.00
C ARG A 624 -7.05 -38.65 -19.23
N PHE A 625 -5.74 -38.78 -19.04
CA PHE A 625 -4.83 -39.08 -20.14
C PHE A 625 -5.09 -40.44 -20.78
N ILE A 626 -5.37 -41.49 -19.99
CA ILE A 626 -5.73 -42.82 -20.51
C ILE A 626 -7.04 -42.77 -21.30
N CYS A 627 -8.03 -41.99 -20.83
CA CYS A 627 -9.33 -41.89 -21.48
C CYS A 627 -9.32 -41.08 -22.78
N ASP A 628 -8.55 -39.99 -22.85
CA ASP A 628 -8.41 -39.16 -24.05
C ASP A 628 -6.99 -38.58 -24.14
N PRO A 629 -6.05 -39.33 -24.74
CA PRO A 629 -4.67 -38.87 -24.88
C PRO A 629 -4.53 -37.60 -25.71
N ASP A 630 -5.44 -37.34 -26.65
CA ASP A 630 -5.37 -36.19 -27.56
C ASP A 630 -5.86 -34.88 -26.90
N SER A 631 -6.57 -34.99 -25.77
CA SER A 631 -6.91 -33.84 -24.93
C SER A 631 -5.71 -33.20 -24.22
N PHE A 632 -4.53 -33.85 -24.24
CA PHE A 632 -3.31 -33.35 -23.63
C PHE A 632 -2.34 -32.82 -24.69
N SER A 633 -1.80 -31.61 -24.48
CA SER A 633 -0.68 -31.10 -25.27
C SER A 633 0.59 -31.92 -25.03
N GLN A 634 1.56 -31.85 -25.95
CA GLN A 634 2.83 -32.56 -25.84
C GLN A 634 3.61 -32.25 -24.54
N GLU A 635 3.53 -30.99 -24.10
CA GLU A 635 4.12 -30.53 -22.86
C GLU A 635 3.42 -31.14 -21.63
N GLN A 636 2.08 -31.22 -21.65
CA GLN A 636 1.31 -31.87 -20.59
C GLN A 636 1.55 -33.38 -20.53
N LYS A 637 1.70 -34.05 -21.68
CA LYS A 637 2.07 -35.48 -21.73
C LYS A 637 3.45 -35.71 -21.10
N SER A 638 4.42 -34.85 -21.43
CA SER A 638 5.78 -34.93 -20.90
C SER A 638 5.82 -34.70 -19.39
N LYS A 639 5.06 -33.70 -18.92
CA LYS A 639 4.92 -33.40 -17.50
C LYS A 639 4.25 -34.53 -16.72
N LEU A 640 3.17 -35.09 -17.26
CA LEU A 640 2.45 -36.20 -16.62
C LEU A 640 3.35 -37.43 -16.43
N VAL A 641 4.21 -37.73 -17.40
CA VAL A 641 5.21 -38.80 -17.31
C VAL A 641 6.29 -38.47 -16.28
N TYR A 642 6.77 -37.23 -16.25
CA TYR A 642 7.73 -36.78 -15.24
C TYR A 642 7.16 -36.92 -13.82
N ASP A 643 5.95 -36.41 -13.59
CA ASP A 643 5.27 -36.46 -12.29
C ASP A 643 5.02 -37.92 -11.86
N PHE A 644 4.62 -38.80 -12.80
CA PHE A 644 4.47 -40.24 -12.56
C PHE A 644 5.78 -40.94 -12.20
N VAL A 645 6.86 -40.71 -12.96
CA VAL A 645 8.16 -41.35 -12.70
C VAL A 645 8.76 -40.85 -11.39
N THR A 646 8.63 -39.55 -11.10
CA THR A 646 9.14 -38.95 -9.85
C THR A 646 8.45 -39.57 -8.64
N ILE A 647 7.13 -39.76 -8.68
CA ILE A 647 6.37 -40.36 -7.58
C ILE A 647 6.61 -41.87 -7.45
N VAL A 648 6.82 -42.59 -8.56
CA VAL A 648 7.06 -44.04 -8.55
C VAL A 648 8.50 -44.39 -8.13
N ASN A 649 9.47 -43.53 -8.42
CA ASN A 649 10.90 -43.74 -8.17
C ASN A 649 11.47 -42.69 -7.21
N HIS A 650 10.78 -42.45 -6.08
CA HIS A 650 10.98 -41.38 -5.08
C HIS A 650 12.43 -41.03 -4.66
N ASP A 651 13.46 -41.81 -5.06
CA ASP A 651 14.86 -41.61 -4.70
C ASP A 651 15.91 -41.72 -5.86
N ASN A 652 15.55 -41.87 -7.15
CA ASN A 652 16.56 -42.29 -8.17
C ASN A 652 16.51 -41.69 -9.60
N ILE A 653 16.13 -40.43 -9.78
CA ILE A 653 16.34 -39.75 -11.08
C ILE A 653 17.72 -39.08 -11.07
N ARG A 654 18.75 -39.75 -11.61
CA ARG A 654 20.10 -39.17 -11.80
C ARG A 654 20.10 -38.07 -12.87
N ASP A 655 20.89 -37.03 -12.66
CA ASP A 655 21.04 -35.76 -13.42
C ASP A 655 21.39 -35.84 -14.93
N ASN A 656 21.32 -37.01 -15.58
CA ASN A 656 21.76 -37.20 -16.97
C ASN A 656 20.63 -37.60 -17.94
N VAL A 657 19.38 -37.24 -17.68
CA VAL A 657 18.27 -37.49 -18.61
C VAL A 657 18.13 -36.29 -19.57
N PRO A 658 18.08 -36.50 -20.90
CA PRO A 658 17.83 -35.42 -21.86
C PRO A 658 16.50 -34.69 -21.57
N PRO A 659 16.35 -33.42 -21.96
CA PRO A 659 15.09 -32.69 -21.79
C PRO A 659 13.93 -33.48 -22.39
N TRP A 660 12.91 -33.81 -21.58
CA TRP A 660 11.76 -34.64 -21.96
C TRP A 660 10.97 -34.07 -23.16
N SER A 661 11.11 -32.77 -23.41
CA SER A 661 10.60 -32.07 -24.61
C SER A 661 11.17 -32.57 -25.94
N SER A 662 12.22 -33.41 -25.93
CA SER A 662 12.90 -33.93 -27.12
C SER A 662 12.53 -35.38 -27.49
N ILE A 663 11.69 -36.06 -26.69
CA ILE A 663 11.35 -37.48 -26.89
C ILE A 663 9.95 -37.60 -27.51
N PRO A 664 9.78 -38.27 -28.67
CA PRO A 664 8.46 -38.50 -29.27
C PRO A 664 7.55 -39.38 -28.38
N VAL A 665 6.25 -39.05 -28.30
CA VAL A 665 5.24 -39.77 -27.48
C VAL A 665 5.25 -41.30 -27.62
N PRO A 666 5.39 -41.89 -28.83
CA PRO A 666 5.45 -43.35 -28.96
C PRO A 666 6.63 -43.98 -28.23
N ASN A 667 7.70 -43.21 -28.01
CA ASN A 667 8.91 -43.67 -27.34
C ASN A 667 8.91 -43.38 -25.83
N LEU A 668 8.07 -42.45 -25.35
CA LEU A 668 7.99 -42.04 -23.93
C LEU A 668 7.51 -43.18 -23.02
N PHE A 669 6.48 -43.92 -23.44
CA PHE A 669 5.99 -45.09 -22.70
C PHE A 669 7.01 -46.21 -22.62
N SER A 670 7.71 -46.50 -23.72
CA SER A 670 8.80 -47.48 -23.74
C SER A 670 10.02 -47.03 -22.93
N VAL A 671 10.30 -45.73 -22.83
CA VAL A 671 11.36 -45.19 -21.96
C VAL A 671 10.95 -45.31 -20.49
N ALA A 672 9.72 -44.93 -20.13
CA ALA A 672 9.17 -45.09 -18.79
C ALA A 672 9.13 -46.56 -18.36
N TYR A 673 8.65 -47.46 -19.23
CA TYR A 673 8.65 -48.91 -18.99
C TYR A 673 10.06 -49.47 -18.82
N ASN A 674 11.03 -49.07 -19.65
CA ASN A 674 12.43 -49.49 -19.49
C ASN A 674 13.07 -48.93 -18.21
N TYR A 675 12.69 -47.74 -17.76
CA TYR A 675 13.19 -47.15 -16.51
C TYR A 675 12.59 -47.83 -15.27
N ILE A 676 11.28 -48.10 -15.30
CA ILE A 676 10.55 -48.81 -14.24
C ILE A 676 11.05 -50.26 -14.14
N SER A 677 11.16 -50.98 -15.26
CA SER A 677 11.66 -52.37 -15.29
C SER A 677 13.13 -52.50 -14.88
N ARG A 678 13.98 -51.49 -15.13
CA ARG A 678 15.37 -51.48 -14.64
C ARG A 678 15.45 -51.23 -13.12
N GLY A 679 14.58 -50.39 -12.56
CA GLY A 679 14.47 -50.18 -11.10
C GLY A 679 13.79 -51.34 -10.37
N TRP A 680 12.94 -52.10 -11.04
CA TRP A 680 12.16 -53.22 -10.48
C TRP A 680 12.85 -54.59 -10.51
N SER A 681 14.11 -54.68 -10.94
CA SER A 681 14.86 -55.95 -10.93
C SER A 681 15.21 -56.48 -9.52
N SER A 682 14.76 -55.82 -8.45
CA SER A 682 14.97 -56.23 -7.05
C SER A 682 13.70 -56.60 -6.28
N LEU A 683 12.53 -56.70 -6.93
CA LEU A 683 11.27 -57.10 -6.29
C LEU A 683 10.65 -58.29 -7.03
N ASP A 684 10.81 -59.49 -6.44
CA ASP A 684 10.28 -60.79 -6.87
C ASP A 684 8.74 -60.89 -6.71
N GLU A 685 7.95 -60.00 -7.32
CA GLU A 685 6.50 -60.25 -7.48
C GLU A 685 6.02 -59.88 -8.88
N GLU A 686 5.62 -60.90 -9.65
CA GLU A 686 4.98 -60.79 -10.95
C GLU A 686 3.65 -60.03 -10.84
N ILE A 687 3.66 -58.75 -11.22
CA ILE A 687 2.43 -58.01 -11.53
C ILE A 687 2.31 -57.96 -13.06
N HIS A 688 1.44 -58.81 -13.60
CA HIS A 688 1.03 -58.74 -15.01
C HIS A 688 0.17 -57.49 -15.25
N LEU A 689 0.75 -56.47 -15.90
CA LEU A 689 -0.01 -55.39 -16.51
C LEU A 689 -0.55 -55.85 -17.88
N PRO A 690 -1.80 -55.50 -18.26
CA PRO A 690 -2.36 -55.86 -19.56
C PRO A 690 -1.63 -55.20 -20.72
N GLU A 691 -1.56 -55.89 -21.86
CA GLU A 691 -0.84 -55.53 -23.09
C GLU A 691 -1.43 -54.33 -23.90
N HIS A 692 -2.40 -53.59 -23.36
CA HIS A 692 -3.07 -52.50 -24.08
C HIS A 692 -2.95 -51.14 -23.40
#